data_AF-A0A9E3EE66-F1
#
_entry.id   AF-A0A9E3EE66-F1
#
_cell.length_a   1.000
_cell.length_b   1.000
_cell.length_c   1.000
_cell.angle_alpha   90.00
_cell.angle_beta   90.00
_cell.angle_gamma   90.00
#
_symmetry.space_group_name_H-M   'P 1'
#
loop_
_entity.id
_entity.type
_entity.pdbx_description
1 polymer ?
#
loop_
_entity_poly.entity_id
_entity_poly.type
_entity_poly.pdbx_seq_one_letter_code
_entity_poly.pdbx_strand_id
1 'polypeptide(L)'
;APRFGRESALFSLLNRGKESLVADLRNDADKARILELARHADVLVEQFRPGVMERLGLGYHTLASLNPRLVYCSITGYGQNGSRRDRAGHDINYIGDAGLLSLSFGSKDAPVVPPALVADIGGGSYPAVMNILLALRAREASGAGCHLDIAMTENVFTFMPLALAEGLAAGRWLGNGEGRLMGKSPRYNLYAAADGKMLAVGALEQKFWDRFCEAIGLEAKWRLDDRDPDGSRRRVGEIIMAHPSDHWRQIFETKDCCCTVLQDLRDAVEDPHFAERRIFGHRLENETGATIPALPVPVVSAFRENKSRSRAAPALAQGEPAVPSPPCDKPPPAPRTGMSDKAILLELFEAALAAARPEGQFEGRLPAPPRGRTIVIGAGKAAASMARAFENAWPHPCEGLVVTRYGHGAPTRHVEVVEAAHPVPDAAGERAAKRILALAKSAGPDDLVICLISGGASALLTLPAPGITLEEKRALNRELLESGAPIGEMNTVRKALSAIKGGRLAAAARHARCVTYLISDVPGDDPAVIGSGPTVPGGARPDVALAILKHYGIEISPKLERAISANSAPNESFAGHEIVMLATPKMALDAAAAAARRKGIAPLILGDAIEGEARAVATVLAGVAQSAARHGEPARKPCVLLSGGETTVTVKPNTGTATADLGKSASRPRGGRNGEFLLALTLHLGGLEGVSAIACDTDGIDGTE
;
A
#
# COMPACT_ATOMS: atom_id res chain seq x y z
N ALA A 1 38.16 -13.91 11.88
CA ALA A 1 37.10 -12.88 11.73
C ALA A 1 36.72 -12.35 13.11
N PRO A 2 36.33 -11.06 13.23
CA PRO A 2 35.84 -10.51 14.49
C PRO A 2 34.62 -11.29 14.99
N ARG A 3 34.54 -11.53 16.30
CA ARG A 3 33.44 -12.27 16.94
C ARG A 3 32.38 -11.31 17.48
N PHE A 4 31.14 -11.76 17.49
CA PHE A 4 30.01 -11.12 18.15
C PHE A 4 29.22 -12.21 18.90
N GLY A 5 29.56 -12.39 20.18
CA GLY A 5 29.17 -13.60 20.91
C GLY A 5 29.96 -14.82 20.40
N ARG A 6 29.26 -15.93 20.19
CA ARG A 6 29.82 -17.19 19.67
C ARG A 6 30.03 -17.16 18.15
N GLU A 7 29.33 -16.29 17.44
CA GLU A 7 29.35 -16.21 15.98
C GLU A 7 30.33 -15.15 15.44
N SER A 8 30.65 -15.25 14.14
CA SER A 8 31.36 -14.20 13.42
C SER A 8 30.44 -12.97 13.26
N ALA A 9 30.96 -11.77 13.52
CA ALA A 9 30.19 -10.53 13.33
C ALA A 9 29.68 -10.39 11.89
N LEU A 10 30.48 -10.82 10.89
CA LEU A 10 30.06 -10.82 9.49
C LEU A 10 28.91 -11.80 9.24
N PHE A 11 28.95 -12.98 9.86
CA PHE A 11 27.87 -13.95 9.78
C PHE A 11 26.58 -13.38 10.37
N SER A 12 26.66 -12.74 11.55
CA SER A 12 25.53 -12.10 12.20
C SER A 12 24.91 -10.98 11.37
N LEU A 13 25.74 -10.17 10.69
CA LEU A 13 25.28 -9.08 9.81
C LEU A 13 24.46 -9.58 8.62
N LEU A 14 24.86 -10.72 8.03
CA LEU A 14 24.30 -11.24 6.78
C LEU A 14 23.19 -12.29 6.96
N ASN A 15 23.07 -12.92 8.13
CA ASN A 15 22.15 -14.04 8.35
C ASN A 15 21.04 -13.76 9.38
N ARG A 16 20.85 -12.50 9.76
CA ARG A 16 19.79 -12.10 10.70
C ARG A 16 18.41 -12.54 10.24
N GLY A 17 17.63 -13.11 11.16
CA GLY A 17 16.25 -13.53 10.92
C GLY A 17 16.07 -14.75 10.03
N LYS A 18 17.15 -15.46 9.69
CA LYS A 18 17.08 -16.80 9.08
C LYS A 18 16.91 -17.88 10.17
N GLU A 19 16.52 -19.07 9.75
CA GLU A 19 16.57 -20.31 10.53
C GLU A 19 17.73 -21.19 10.02
N SER A 20 18.26 -22.08 10.86
CA SER A 20 19.40 -22.95 10.51
C SER A 20 19.01 -24.41 10.62
N LEU A 21 19.24 -25.15 9.53
CA LEU A 21 19.15 -26.60 9.46
C LEU A 21 20.52 -27.15 9.05
N VAL A 22 20.99 -28.18 9.74
CA VAL A 22 22.22 -28.91 9.37
C VAL A 22 21.82 -30.18 8.64
N ALA A 23 22.41 -30.40 7.47
CA ALA A 23 22.18 -31.57 6.64
C ALA A 23 23.47 -31.97 5.89
N ASP A 24 23.81 -33.25 5.92
CA ASP A 24 24.79 -33.82 5.00
C ASP A 24 24.08 -34.30 3.73
N LEU A 25 24.24 -33.57 2.62
CA LEU A 25 23.57 -33.88 1.35
C LEU A 25 24.03 -35.19 0.70
N ARG A 26 25.07 -35.84 1.23
CA ARG A 26 25.50 -37.19 0.83
C ARG A 26 24.72 -38.29 1.57
N ASN A 27 24.15 -37.97 2.72
CA ASN A 27 23.31 -38.88 3.48
C ASN A 27 21.88 -38.86 2.90
N ASP A 28 21.33 -40.02 2.59
CA ASP A 28 20.02 -40.10 1.94
C ASP A 28 18.85 -39.67 2.85
N ALA A 29 18.96 -39.82 4.17
CA ALA A 29 17.95 -39.36 5.10
C ALA A 29 17.91 -37.83 5.17
N ASP A 30 19.08 -37.18 5.21
CA ASP A 30 19.17 -35.72 5.16
C ASP A 30 18.74 -35.16 3.81
N LYS A 31 19.12 -35.82 2.71
CA LYS A 31 18.64 -35.48 1.37
C LYS A 31 17.12 -35.58 1.25
N ALA A 32 16.51 -36.61 1.83
CA ALA A 32 15.05 -36.74 1.88
C ALA A 32 14.40 -35.59 2.67
N ARG A 33 15.01 -35.15 3.78
CA ARG A 33 14.55 -33.95 4.53
C ARG A 33 14.60 -32.69 3.65
N ILE A 34 15.69 -32.49 2.91
CA ILE A 34 15.83 -31.33 2.01
C ILE A 34 14.84 -31.38 0.85
N LEU A 35 14.61 -32.55 0.25
CA LEU A 35 13.60 -32.75 -0.80
C LEU A 35 12.21 -32.38 -0.29
N GLU A 36 11.88 -32.78 0.93
CA GLU A 36 10.58 -32.42 1.53
C GLU A 36 10.46 -30.91 1.78
N LEU A 37 11.52 -30.24 2.24
CA LEU A 37 11.51 -28.77 2.33
C LEU A 37 11.35 -28.11 0.96
N ALA A 38 12.03 -28.62 -0.07
CA ALA A 38 11.96 -28.10 -1.44
C ALA A 38 10.58 -28.30 -2.09
N ARG A 39 9.84 -29.35 -1.71
CA ARG A 39 8.45 -29.59 -2.14
C ARG A 39 7.54 -28.39 -1.82
N HIS A 40 7.84 -27.69 -0.74
CA HIS A 40 7.01 -26.61 -0.20
C HIS A 40 7.62 -25.23 -0.32
N ALA A 41 8.88 -25.14 -0.74
CA ALA A 41 9.57 -23.88 -0.91
C ALA A 41 9.02 -23.10 -2.11
N ASP A 42 8.87 -21.78 -1.93
CA ASP A 42 8.61 -20.87 -3.05
C ASP A 42 9.87 -20.61 -3.88
N VAL A 43 11.00 -20.48 -3.20
CA VAL A 43 12.30 -20.12 -3.76
C VAL A 43 13.38 -21.00 -3.15
N LEU A 44 14.26 -21.53 -4.00
CA LEU A 44 15.52 -22.13 -3.59
C LEU A 44 16.65 -21.27 -4.13
N VAL A 45 17.63 -20.93 -3.29
CA VAL A 45 18.85 -20.22 -3.69
C VAL A 45 20.04 -21.10 -3.38
N GLU A 46 20.90 -21.33 -4.37
CA GLU A 46 22.13 -22.10 -4.20
C GLU A 46 23.32 -21.46 -4.92
N GLN A 47 24.52 -21.76 -4.42
CA GLN A 47 25.78 -21.20 -4.89
C GLN A 47 26.86 -22.27 -5.09
N PHE A 48 26.45 -23.52 -5.33
CA PHE A 48 27.38 -24.59 -5.64
C PHE A 48 27.93 -24.45 -7.07
N ARG A 49 29.05 -25.13 -7.35
CA ARG A 49 29.57 -25.20 -8.72
C ARG A 49 28.53 -25.86 -9.64
N PRO A 50 28.47 -25.46 -10.92
CA PRO A 50 27.59 -26.12 -11.89
C PRO A 50 27.75 -27.65 -11.87
N GLY A 51 26.62 -28.37 -11.91
CA GLY A 51 26.60 -29.83 -11.89
C GLY A 51 26.67 -30.47 -10.49
N VAL A 52 26.95 -29.71 -9.42
CA VAL A 52 27.01 -30.28 -8.05
C VAL A 52 25.62 -30.69 -7.57
N MET A 53 24.63 -29.80 -7.67
CA MET A 53 23.27 -30.09 -7.22
C MET A 53 22.63 -31.22 -8.03
N GLU A 54 22.92 -31.31 -9.33
CA GLU A 54 22.52 -32.43 -10.19
C GLU A 54 23.09 -33.76 -9.68
N ARG A 55 24.39 -33.82 -9.36
CA ARG A 55 25.01 -35.03 -8.81
C ARG A 55 24.47 -35.41 -7.43
N LEU A 56 23.99 -34.44 -6.65
CA LEU A 56 23.35 -34.66 -5.36
C LEU A 56 21.86 -35.04 -5.48
N GLY A 57 21.29 -35.04 -6.69
CA GLY A 57 19.86 -35.31 -6.91
C GLY A 57 18.95 -34.15 -6.48
N LEU A 58 19.50 -32.94 -6.37
CA LEU A 58 18.80 -31.72 -5.95
C LEU A 58 18.85 -30.64 -7.05
N GLY A 59 19.21 -31.00 -8.28
CA GLY A 59 19.26 -30.08 -9.41
C GLY A 59 17.87 -29.60 -9.84
N TYR A 60 17.84 -28.55 -10.67
CA TYR A 60 16.60 -27.88 -11.05
C TYR A 60 15.55 -28.83 -11.62
N HIS A 61 15.89 -29.67 -12.60
CA HIS A 61 14.92 -30.56 -13.23
C HIS A 61 14.29 -31.55 -12.23
N THR A 62 15.09 -32.10 -11.32
CA THR A 62 14.61 -32.98 -10.26
C THR A 62 13.63 -32.27 -9.34
N LEU A 63 13.98 -31.07 -8.87
CA LEU A 63 13.12 -30.31 -7.96
C LEU A 63 11.91 -29.69 -8.65
N ALA A 64 12.01 -29.34 -9.94
CA ALA A 64 10.88 -28.82 -10.72
C ALA A 64 9.84 -29.91 -11.02
N SER A 65 10.27 -31.17 -11.19
CA SER A 65 9.33 -32.30 -11.25
C SER A 65 8.61 -32.55 -9.92
N LEU A 66 9.29 -32.27 -8.79
CA LEU A 66 8.70 -32.38 -7.45
C LEU A 66 7.78 -31.19 -7.12
N ASN A 67 8.19 -29.99 -7.49
CA ASN A 67 7.50 -28.72 -7.25
C ASN A 67 7.57 -27.84 -8.52
N PRO A 68 6.59 -27.94 -9.42
CA PRO A 68 6.56 -27.15 -10.66
C PRO A 68 6.43 -25.63 -10.45
N ARG A 69 6.19 -25.18 -9.22
CA ARG A 69 6.05 -23.77 -8.83
C ARG A 69 7.33 -23.18 -8.26
N LEU A 70 8.38 -23.99 -8.10
CA LEU A 70 9.64 -23.57 -7.50
C LEU A 70 10.36 -22.55 -8.39
N VAL A 71 10.71 -21.40 -7.81
CA VAL A 71 11.71 -20.51 -8.39
C VAL A 71 13.08 -20.99 -7.90
N TYR A 72 13.84 -21.64 -8.77
CA TYR A 72 15.17 -22.14 -8.46
C TYR A 72 16.21 -21.11 -8.93
N CYS A 73 17.04 -20.59 -8.03
CA CYS A 73 18.05 -19.60 -8.34
C CYS A 73 19.45 -20.14 -8.08
N SER A 74 20.23 -20.29 -9.15
CA SER A 74 21.65 -20.60 -9.11
C SER A 74 22.46 -19.32 -9.23
N ILE A 75 23.39 -19.09 -8.30
CA ILE A 75 24.33 -17.96 -8.38
C ILE A 75 25.74 -18.52 -8.53
N THR A 76 26.38 -18.30 -9.68
CA THR A 76 27.75 -18.79 -9.93
C THR A 76 28.64 -17.73 -10.57
N GLY A 77 29.95 -17.98 -10.57
CA GLY A 77 30.93 -17.05 -11.12
C GLY A 77 30.70 -16.69 -12.58
N TYR A 78 30.45 -17.70 -13.42
CA TYR A 78 30.38 -17.58 -14.88
C TYR A 78 29.09 -18.15 -15.49
N GLY A 79 28.07 -18.47 -14.68
CA GLY A 79 26.82 -19.10 -15.12
C GLY A 79 26.86 -20.62 -15.10
N GLN A 80 25.73 -21.26 -15.41
CA GLN A 80 25.59 -22.73 -15.50
C GLN A 80 26.11 -23.31 -16.82
N ASN A 81 26.42 -22.45 -17.80
CA ASN A 81 26.89 -22.81 -19.13
C ASN A 81 28.12 -21.97 -19.57
N GLY A 82 28.65 -22.25 -20.76
CA GLY A 82 29.84 -21.58 -21.29
C GLY A 82 31.17 -22.23 -20.89
N SER A 83 32.26 -21.83 -21.57
CA SER A 83 33.59 -22.45 -21.45
C SER A 83 34.28 -22.22 -20.09
N ARG A 84 33.78 -21.27 -19.29
CA ARG A 84 34.31 -20.94 -17.96
C ARG A 84 33.42 -21.42 -16.81
N ARG A 85 32.31 -22.11 -17.07
CA ARG A 85 31.33 -22.50 -16.03
C ARG A 85 31.94 -23.24 -14.82
N ASP A 86 32.97 -24.06 -15.06
CA ASP A 86 33.60 -24.89 -14.02
C ASP A 86 34.78 -24.17 -13.31
N ARG A 87 35.14 -22.95 -13.75
CA ARG A 87 36.26 -22.20 -13.17
C ARG A 87 35.90 -21.64 -11.79
N ALA A 88 36.88 -21.70 -10.89
CA ALA A 88 36.81 -21.06 -9.58
C ALA A 88 37.16 -19.57 -9.70
N GLY A 89 36.57 -18.75 -8.84
CA GLY A 89 36.95 -17.36 -8.67
C GLY A 89 36.34 -16.76 -7.41
N HIS A 90 36.81 -15.57 -7.07
CA HIS A 90 36.18 -14.66 -6.13
C HIS A 90 35.87 -13.35 -6.83
N ASP A 91 35.17 -12.45 -6.13
CA ASP A 91 34.79 -11.12 -6.62
C ASP A 91 35.82 -10.47 -7.56
N ILE A 92 37.07 -10.34 -7.08
CA ILE A 92 38.18 -9.73 -7.82
C ILE A 92 38.50 -10.40 -9.16
N ASN A 93 38.37 -11.72 -9.25
CA ASN A 93 38.61 -12.47 -10.49
C ASN A 93 37.49 -12.20 -11.50
N TYR A 94 36.24 -12.15 -11.04
CA TYR A 94 35.08 -11.92 -11.90
C TYR A 94 35.09 -10.49 -12.46
N ILE A 95 35.36 -9.48 -11.64
CA ILE A 95 35.49 -8.09 -12.13
C ILE A 95 36.73 -7.91 -13.02
N GLY A 96 37.81 -8.67 -12.77
CA GLY A 96 38.98 -8.70 -13.64
C GLY A 96 38.68 -9.30 -15.00
N ASP A 97 38.02 -10.46 -15.02
CA ASP A 97 37.65 -11.18 -16.25
C ASP A 97 36.60 -10.43 -17.08
N ALA A 98 35.70 -9.68 -16.44
CA ALA A 98 34.76 -8.79 -17.12
C ALA A 98 35.42 -7.51 -17.65
N GLY A 99 36.68 -7.23 -17.30
CA GLY A 99 37.41 -6.05 -17.74
C GLY A 99 37.15 -4.79 -16.90
N LEU A 100 36.38 -4.85 -15.81
CA LEU A 100 36.12 -3.68 -14.98
C LEU A 100 37.41 -3.14 -14.34
N LEU A 101 38.29 -4.03 -13.87
CA LEU A 101 39.57 -3.61 -13.29
C LEU A 101 40.50 -2.97 -14.32
N SER A 102 40.39 -3.29 -15.61
CA SER A 102 41.28 -2.70 -16.63
C SER A 102 41.03 -1.20 -16.82
N LEU A 103 39.84 -0.72 -16.45
CA LEU A 103 39.44 0.69 -16.55
C LEU A 103 40.00 1.54 -15.42
N SER A 104 40.25 0.95 -14.24
CA SER A 104 40.83 1.65 -13.10
C SER A 104 41.44 0.67 -12.09
N PHE A 105 42.77 0.58 -12.07
CA PHE A 105 43.52 -0.23 -11.09
C PHE A 105 44.67 0.54 -10.41
N GLY A 106 44.76 1.86 -10.58
CA GLY A 106 45.91 2.63 -10.08
C GLY A 106 47.12 2.50 -10.99
N SER A 107 48.32 2.31 -10.43
CA SER A 107 49.56 2.13 -11.21
C SER A 107 50.14 0.72 -11.01
N LYS A 108 51.12 0.34 -11.84
CA LYS A 108 51.83 -0.94 -11.67
C LYS A 108 52.63 -0.97 -10.36
N ASP A 109 53.16 0.18 -9.94
CA ASP A 109 53.96 0.31 -8.72
C ASP A 109 53.09 0.46 -7.47
N ALA A 110 51.84 0.90 -7.64
CA ALA A 110 50.85 1.06 -6.58
C ALA A 110 49.44 0.66 -7.09
N PRO A 111 49.17 -0.65 -7.23
CA PRO A 111 47.86 -1.12 -7.68
C PRO A 111 46.80 -0.92 -6.59
N VAL A 112 45.58 -0.61 -7.01
CA VAL A 112 44.42 -0.39 -6.15
C VAL A 112 43.46 -1.57 -6.31
N VAL A 113 43.09 -2.17 -5.18
CA VAL A 113 42.05 -3.20 -5.13
C VAL A 113 40.75 -2.54 -4.65
N PRO A 114 39.68 -2.52 -5.45
CA PRO A 114 38.40 -2.00 -5.01
C PRO A 114 37.88 -2.78 -3.78
N PRO A 115 37.47 -2.09 -2.69
CA PRO A 115 36.98 -2.76 -1.49
C PRO A 115 35.52 -3.23 -1.63
N ALA A 116 34.80 -2.75 -2.65
CA ALA A 116 33.43 -3.13 -2.92
C ALA A 116 33.38 -4.51 -3.60
N LEU A 117 32.50 -5.38 -3.10
CA LEU A 117 32.23 -6.68 -3.71
C LEU A 117 31.26 -6.53 -4.89
N VAL A 118 31.77 -5.99 -6.01
CA VAL A 118 30.96 -5.60 -7.17
C VAL A 118 30.36 -6.82 -7.86
N ALA A 119 31.10 -7.91 -8.03
CA ALA A 119 30.57 -9.13 -8.63
C ALA A 119 29.71 -9.94 -7.65
N ASP A 120 30.14 -10.14 -6.40
CA ASP A 120 29.37 -10.97 -5.45
C ASP A 120 28.04 -10.31 -5.07
N ILE A 121 28.03 -9.00 -4.81
CA ILE A 121 26.81 -8.26 -4.45
C ILE A 121 26.13 -7.69 -5.69
N GLY A 122 26.84 -6.90 -6.47
CA GLY A 122 26.29 -6.19 -7.62
C GLY A 122 25.99 -7.10 -8.81
N GLY A 123 26.82 -8.12 -9.05
CA GLY A 123 26.65 -9.09 -10.14
C GLY A 123 25.89 -10.37 -9.76
N GLY A 124 25.90 -10.74 -8.47
CA GLY A 124 25.26 -11.96 -7.96
C GLY A 124 23.98 -11.65 -7.20
N SER A 125 24.14 -11.09 -6.00
CA SER A 125 23.03 -10.96 -5.04
C SER A 125 21.90 -10.04 -5.53
N TYR A 126 22.21 -8.86 -6.09
CA TYR A 126 21.18 -7.94 -6.56
C TYR A 126 20.43 -8.45 -7.79
N PRO A 127 21.10 -8.97 -8.84
CA PRO A 127 20.41 -9.63 -9.94
C PRO A 127 19.57 -10.81 -9.49
N ALA A 128 20.04 -11.62 -8.53
CA ALA A 128 19.24 -12.70 -7.97
C ALA A 128 17.96 -12.18 -7.31
N VAL A 129 18.04 -11.17 -6.44
CA VAL A 129 16.85 -10.57 -5.81
C VAL A 129 15.88 -10.02 -6.86
N MET A 130 16.38 -9.26 -7.83
CA MET A 130 15.54 -8.69 -8.90
C MET A 130 14.82 -9.79 -9.69
N ASN A 131 15.55 -10.82 -10.13
CA ASN A 131 14.99 -11.90 -10.93
C ASN A 131 14.06 -12.82 -10.12
N ILE A 132 14.34 -13.06 -8.84
CA ILE A 132 13.43 -13.80 -7.96
C ILE A 132 12.11 -13.06 -7.82
N LEU A 133 12.12 -11.74 -7.59
CA LEU A 133 10.89 -10.94 -7.50
C LEU A 133 10.09 -10.97 -8.81
N LEU A 134 10.77 -10.85 -9.96
CA LEU A 134 10.14 -10.96 -11.27
C LEU A 134 9.57 -12.36 -11.52
N ALA A 135 10.30 -13.42 -11.16
CA ALA A 135 9.86 -14.80 -11.29
C ALA A 135 8.64 -15.10 -10.40
N LEU A 136 8.64 -14.64 -9.15
CA LEU A 136 7.49 -14.76 -8.26
C LEU A 136 6.25 -14.07 -8.84
N ARG A 137 6.42 -12.87 -9.41
CA ARG A 137 5.33 -12.13 -10.08
C ARG A 137 4.84 -12.85 -11.34
N ALA A 138 5.74 -13.37 -12.18
CA ALA A 138 5.39 -14.15 -13.37
C ALA A 138 4.67 -15.46 -13.02
N ARG A 139 5.08 -16.10 -11.92
CA ARG A 139 4.46 -17.31 -11.38
C ARG A 139 3.04 -17.08 -10.87
N GLU A 140 2.72 -15.90 -10.35
CA GLU A 140 1.34 -15.56 -9.97
C GLU A 140 0.38 -15.61 -11.17
N ALA A 141 0.85 -15.20 -12.36
CA ALA A 141 0.06 -15.21 -13.58
C ALA A 141 0.05 -16.60 -14.25
N SER A 142 1.22 -17.24 -14.37
CA SER A 142 1.37 -18.49 -15.13
C SER A 142 1.08 -19.75 -14.31
N GLY A 143 1.18 -19.66 -12.98
CA GLY A 143 1.15 -20.80 -12.09
C GLY A 143 2.44 -21.63 -12.05
N ALA A 144 3.47 -21.31 -12.85
CA ALA A 144 4.71 -22.10 -12.98
C ALA A 144 5.95 -21.34 -12.46
N GLY A 145 6.89 -22.09 -11.88
CA GLY A 145 8.21 -21.60 -11.49
C GLY A 145 9.20 -21.59 -12.66
N CYS A 146 10.46 -21.29 -12.38
CA CYS A 146 11.52 -21.27 -13.38
C CYS A 146 12.92 -21.47 -12.75
N HIS A 147 13.91 -21.70 -13.60
CA HIS A 147 15.33 -21.66 -13.23
C HIS A 147 15.92 -20.29 -13.58
N LEU A 148 16.52 -19.64 -12.59
CA LEU A 148 17.27 -18.40 -12.73
C LEU A 148 18.77 -18.74 -12.67
N ASP A 149 19.46 -18.58 -13.79
CA ASP A 149 20.92 -18.69 -13.89
C ASP A 149 21.54 -17.30 -13.74
N ILE A 150 22.12 -17.01 -12.58
CA ILE A 150 22.74 -15.72 -12.27
C ILE A 150 24.27 -15.86 -12.35
N ALA A 151 24.84 -15.31 -13.41
CA ALA A 151 26.28 -15.26 -13.63
C ALA A 151 26.89 -13.95 -13.08
N MET A 152 27.70 -14.05 -12.02
CA MET A 152 28.31 -12.88 -11.37
C MET A 152 29.16 -12.06 -12.34
N THR A 153 29.99 -12.71 -13.16
CA THR A 153 30.87 -12.05 -14.14
C THR A 153 30.10 -11.33 -15.25
N GLU A 154 29.01 -11.92 -15.76
CA GLU A 154 28.21 -11.32 -16.83
C GLU A 154 27.56 -10.01 -16.37
N ASN A 155 26.99 -10.03 -15.17
CA ASN A 155 26.29 -8.87 -14.64
C ASN A 155 27.24 -7.70 -14.33
N VAL A 156 28.57 -7.89 -14.29
CA VAL A 156 29.55 -6.81 -14.13
C VAL A 156 29.51 -5.82 -15.31
N PHE A 157 29.14 -6.26 -16.52
CA PHE A 157 29.05 -5.36 -17.68
C PHE A 157 28.08 -4.20 -17.48
N THR A 158 27.06 -4.36 -16.62
CA THR A 158 26.09 -3.31 -16.29
C THR A 158 26.71 -2.10 -15.58
N PHE A 159 27.90 -2.25 -14.98
CA PHE A 159 28.64 -1.18 -14.32
C PHE A 159 29.55 -0.38 -15.26
N MET A 160 29.62 -0.73 -16.55
CA MET A 160 30.53 -0.11 -17.52
C MET A 160 29.83 0.54 -18.74
N PRO A 161 28.64 1.17 -18.60
CA PRO A 161 27.87 1.62 -19.77
C PRO A 161 28.63 2.62 -20.64
N LEU A 162 29.41 3.53 -20.04
CA LEU A 162 30.18 4.52 -20.79
C LEU A 162 31.36 3.91 -21.55
N ALA A 163 32.10 2.99 -20.93
CA ALA A 163 33.22 2.31 -21.60
C ALA A 163 32.71 1.43 -22.75
N LEU A 164 31.60 0.73 -22.53
CA LEU A 164 30.95 -0.07 -23.57
C LEU A 164 30.43 0.81 -24.70
N ALA A 165 29.82 1.96 -24.40
CA ALA A 165 29.36 2.89 -25.43
C ALA A 165 30.52 3.44 -26.29
N GLU A 166 31.63 3.84 -25.68
CA GLU A 166 32.83 4.30 -26.41
C GLU A 166 33.42 3.19 -27.30
N GLY A 167 33.54 1.98 -26.76
CA GLY A 167 34.06 0.83 -27.51
C GLY A 167 33.16 0.41 -28.66
N LEU A 168 31.87 0.23 -28.39
CA LEU A 168 30.89 -0.30 -29.35
C LEU A 168 30.47 0.74 -30.40
N ALA A 169 30.25 2.00 -30.01
CA ALA A 169 29.76 3.03 -30.93
C ALA A 169 30.88 3.81 -31.63
N ALA A 170 32.02 4.01 -30.97
CA ALA A 170 33.13 4.81 -31.51
C ALA A 170 34.40 4.00 -31.83
N GLY A 171 34.40 2.68 -31.57
CA GLY A 171 35.57 1.82 -31.77
C GLY A 171 36.72 2.12 -30.80
N ARG A 172 36.47 2.90 -29.74
CA ARG A 172 37.48 3.34 -28.76
C ARG A 172 37.35 2.56 -27.47
N TRP A 173 38.16 1.52 -27.32
CA TRP A 173 38.22 0.73 -26.09
C TRP A 173 39.12 1.42 -25.06
N LEU A 174 38.52 1.96 -24.01
CA LEU A 174 39.21 2.72 -22.97
C LEU A 174 40.12 1.81 -22.12
N GLY A 175 41.32 2.30 -21.81
CA GLY A 175 42.24 1.70 -20.85
C GLY A 175 42.18 2.32 -19.45
N ASN A 176 43.15 1.95 -18.62
CA ASN A 176 43.26 2.36 -17.22
C ASN A 176 43.36 3.87 -17.07
N GLY A 177 42.35 4.48 -16.43
CA GLY A 177 42.32 5.91 -16.16
C GLY A 177 42.05 6.80 -17.38
N GLU A 178 41.63 6.23 -18.52
CA GLU A 178 41.46 6.97 -19.77
C GLU A 178 40.07 7.58 -19.94
N GLY A 179 39.05 7.03 -19.28
CA GLY A 179 37.69 7.53 -19.40
C GLY A 179 37.41 8.77 -18.56
N ARG A 180 36.41 9.55 -19.02
CA ARG A 180 35.97 10.78 -18.34
C ARG A 180 35.62 10.58 -16.87
N LEU A 181 34.95 9.47 -16.54
CA LEU A 181 34.56 9.10 -15.16
C LEU A 181 35.54 8.12 -14.49
N MET A 182 36.75 7.97 -15.04
CA MET A 182 37.75 6.99 -14.59
C MET A 182 39.04 7.69 -14.13
N GLY A 183 39.02 9.01 -13.90
CA GLY A 183 40.19 9.77 -13.45
C GLY A 183 40.97 10.48 -14.58
N LYS A 184 40.46 10.48 -15.83
CA LYS A 184 41.07 11.29 -16.90
C LYS A 184 40.74 12.77 -16.74
N SER A 185 39.49 13.09 -16.44
CA SER A 185 39.01 14.48 -16.36
C SER A 185 39.51 15.18 -15.09
N PRO A 186 39.90 16.47 -15.14
CA PRO A 186 40.13 17.24 -13.92
C PRO A 186 38.85 17.49 -13.11
N ARG A 187 37.68 17.33 -13.76
CA ARG A 187 36.37 17.51 -13.14
C ARG A 187 35.88 16.28 -12.38
N TYR A 188 36.48 15.12 -12.63
CA TYR A 188 36.10 13.85 -12.01
C TYR A 188 37.36 13.08 -11.61
N ASN A 189 37.89 13.38 -10.42
CA ASN A 189 39.19 12.88 -9.97
C ASN A 189 39.36 12.86 -8.45
N LEU A 190 40.45 12.22 -8.02
CA LEU A 190 40.93 12.28 -6.64
C LEU A 190 42.18 13.17 -6.56
N TYR A 191 42.21 14.07 -5.59
CA TYR A 191 43.33 14.98 -5.35
C TYR A 191 43.82 14.90 -3.91
N ALA A 192 45.13 14.82 -3.71
CA ALA A 192 45.73 14.78 -2.38
C ALA A 192 45.89 16.20 -1.80
N ALA A 193 45.45 16.40 -0.57
CA ALA A 193 45.74 17.58 0.24
C ALA A 193 47.14 17.48 0.89
N ALA A 194 47.61 18.56 1.52
CA ALA A 194 48.94 18.63 2.14
C ALA A 194 49.20 17.59 3.24
N ASP A 195 48.14 17.14 3.92
CA ASP A 195 48.15 16.15 5.00
C ASP A 195 47.98 14.70 4.48
N GLY A 196 47.94 14.51 3.16
CA GLY A 196 47.78 13.20 2.53
C GLY A 196 46.34 12.67 2.50
N LYS A 197 45.35 13.39 3.07
CA LYS A 197 43.94 13.05 2.87
C LYS A 197 43.52 13.41 1.44
N MET A 198 42.59 12.64 0.89
CA MET A 198 42.13 12.79 -0.50
C MET A 198 40.83 13.58 -0.56
N LEU A 199 40.67 14.37 -1.61
CA LEU A 199 39.43 15.01 -2.02
C LEU A 199 38.87 14.27 -3.24
N ALA A 200 37.57 14.00 -3.24
CA ALA A 200 36.84 13.54 -4.41
C ALA A 200 36.17 14.74 -5.09
N VAL A 201 36.51 14.96 -6.36
CA VAL A 201 35.90 15.98 -7.21
C VAL A 201 35.01 15.29 -8.23
N GLY A 202 33.76 15.72 -8.34
CA GLY A 202 32.76 15.24 -9.29
C GLY A 202 32.00 16.37 -10.00
N ALA A 203 32.68 17.49 -10.26
CA ALA A 203 32.13 18.73 -10.82
C ALA A 203 31.95 18.66 -12.35
N LEU A 204 31.23 17.67 -12.86
CA LEU A 204 31.15 17.35 -14.29
C LEU A 204 30.49 18.44 -15.13
N GLU A 205 29.39 19.01 -14.63
CA GLU A 205 28.64 20.08 -15.29
C GLU A 205 29.35 21.42 -15.14
N GLN A 206 29.27 22.25 -16.17
CA GLN A 206 30.01 23.52 -16.24
C GLN A 206 29.80 24.41 -15.01
N LYS A 207 28.55 24.56 -14.56
CA LYS A 207 28.22 25.38 -13.38
C LYS A 207 28.92 24.92 -12.10
N PHE A 208 29.09 23.60 -11.91
CA PHE A 208 29.74 23.06 -10.71
C PHE A 208 31.25 23.19 -10.83
N TRP A 209 31.78 22.99 -12.04
CA TRP A 209 33.20 23.23 -12.32
C TRP A 209 33.60 24.68 -12.10
N ASP A 210 32.81 25.64 -12.58
CA ASP A 210 33.08 27.07 -12.39
C ASP A 210 33.10 27.42 -10.89
N ARG A 211 32.12 26.93 -10.13
CA ARG A 211 32.06 27.10 -8.67
C ARG A 211 33.24 26.44 -7.96
N PHE A 212 33.63 25.24 -8.38
CA PHE A 212 34.79 24.54 -7.83
C PHE A 212 36.07 25.34 -8.12
N CYS A 213 36.26 25.79 -9.37
CA CYS A 213 37.39 26.61 -9.78
C CYS A 213 37.46 27.93 -8.99
N GLU A 214 36.32 28.57 -8.77
CA GLU A 214 36.24 29.76 -7.91
C GLU A 214 36.60 29.45 -6.46
N ALA A 215 36.09 28.34 -5.91
CA ALA A 215 36.34 27.93 -4.53
C ALA A 215 37.82 27.66 -4.25
N ILE A 216 38.54 27.06 -5.20
CA ILE A 216 39.97 26.78 -5.06
C ILE A 216 40.87 27.92 -5.59
N GLY A 217 40.30 28.95 -6.20
CA GLY A 217 41.06 30.03 -6.83
C GLY A 217 41.82 29.63 -8.09
N LEU A 218 41.32 28.66 -8.86
CA LEU A 218 41.95 28.21 -10.11
C LEU A 218 41.99 29.35 -11.14
N GLU A 219 43.16 29.55 -11.76
CA GLU A 219 43.37 30.61 -12.74
C GLU A 219 42.57 30.37 -14.02
N ALA A 220 42.06 31.43 -14.64
CA ALA A 220 41.16 31.35 -15.80
C ALA A 220 41.70 30.48 -16.97
N LYS A 221 43.03 30.51 -17.20
CA LYS A 221 43.67 29.72 -18.27
C LYS A 221 43.53 28.20 -18.08
N TRP A 222 43.33 27.75 -16.85
CA TRP A 222 43.17 26.32 -16.49
C TRP A 222 41.71 25.91 -16.30
N ARG A 223 40.76 26.85 -16.40
CA ARG A 223 39.32 26.54 -16.32
C ARG A 223 38.76 25.96 -17.61
N LEU A 224 39.42 26.23 -18.75
CA LEU A 224 39.13 25.64 -20.06
C LEU A 224 39.88 24.30 -20.20
N ASP A 225 39.36 23.29 -19.52
CA ASP A 225 39.97 21.96 -19.42
C ASP A 225 39.86 21.12 -20.69
N ASP A 226 39.07 21.53 -21.67
CA ASP A 226 39.00 20.92 -23.00
C ASP A 226 40.29 21.12 -23.81
N ARG A 227 40.98 22.24 -23.60
CA ARG A 227 42.22 22.59 -24.31
C ARG A 227 43.45 21.85 -23.79
N ASP A 228 43.59 21.77 -22.47
CA ASP A 228 44.67 21.05 -21.79
C ASP A 228 44.15 20.37 -20.51
N PRO A 229 43.49 19.21 -20.63
CA PRO A 229 42.91 18.51 -19.48
C PRO A 229 43.97 18.02 -18.51
N ASP A 230 45.14 17.59 -19.00
CA ASP A 230 46.22 17.09 -18.16
C ASP A 230 46.91 18.22 -17.39
N GLY A 231 47.12 19.39 -18.01
CA GLY A 231 47.63 20.59 -17.35
C GLY A 231 46.66 21.15 -16.32
N SER A 232 45.37 21.22 -16.66
CA SER A 232 44.32 21.61 -15.73
C SER A 232 44.26 20.68 -14.52
N ARG A 233 44.36 19.36 -14.74
CA ARG A 233 44.41 18.37 -13.65
C ARG A 233 45.62 18.56 -12.76
N ARG A 234 46.83 18.73 -13.32
CA ARG A 234 48.04 18.98 -12.54
C ARG A 234 47.90 20.23 -11.68
N ARG A 235 47.40 21.33 -12.27
CA ARG A 235 47.23 22.59 -11.54
C ARG A 235 46.24 22.48 -10.38
N VAL A 236 45.10 21.82 -10.59
CA VAL A 236 44.15 21.54 -9.50
C VAL A 236 44.86 20.75 -8.39
N GLY A 237 45.62 19.72 -8.74
CA GLY A 237 46.38 18.94 -7.77
C GLY A 237 47.37 19.77 -6.95
N GLU A 238 48.14 20.66 -7.60
CA GLU A 238 49.06 21.57 -6.93
C GLU A 238 48.36 22.51 -5.95
N ILE A 239 47.22 23.08 -6.35
CA ILE A 239 46.44 23.99 -5.50
C ILE A 239 45.91 23.22 -4.28
N ILE A 240 45.27 22.06 -4.49
CA ILE A 240 44.72 21.25 -3.40
C ILE A 240 45.83 20.80 -2.44
N MET A 241 46.99 20.39 -2.96
CA MET A 241 48.13 19.94 -2.15
C MET A 241 48.78 21.07 -1.33
N ALA A 242 48.51 22.34 -1.63
CA ALA A 242 49.08 23.47 -0.89
C ALA A 242 48.46 23.66 0.51
N HIS A 243 47.29 23.06 0.78
CA HIS A 243 46.58 23.21 2.05
C HIS A 243 46.15 21.85 2.63
N PRO A 244 46.06 21.70 3.97
CA PRO A 244 45.55 20.49 4.60
C PRO A 244 44.05 20.29 4.33
N SER A 245 43.55 19.07 4.52
CA SER A 245 42.17 18.73 4.19
C SER A 245 41.12 19.52 4.98
N ASP A 246 41.40 19.91 6.23
CA ASP A 246 40.48 20.73 7.04
C ASP A 246 40.24 22.13 6.45
N HIS A 247 41.25 22.72 5.80
CA HIS A 247 41.07 23.98 5.07
C HIS A 247 40.04 23.81 3.95
N TRP A 248 40.17 22.75 3.17
CA TRP A 248 39.25 22.45 2.07
C TRP A 248 37.85 22.08 2.57
N ARG A 249 37.76 21.36 3.69
CA ARG A 249 36.47 21.00 4.32
C ARG A 249 35.64 22.26 4.63
N GLN A 250 36.25 23.26 5.28
CA GLN A 250 35.58 24.53 5.60
C GLN A 250 35.11 25.28 4.35
N ILE A 251 35.89 25.23 3.26
CA ILE A 251 35.50 25.85 1.99
C ILE A 251 34.31 25.12 1.38
N PHE A 252 34.39 23.79 1.23
CA PHE A 252 33.40 23.02 0.48
C PHE A 252 32.10 22.77 1.23
N GLU A 253 32.08 22.81 2.57
CA GLU A 253 30.84 22.73 3.37
C GLU A 253 29.80 23.79 2.97
N THR A 254 30.24 24.95 2.48
CA THR A 254 29.34 26.06 2.12
C THR A 254 29.16 26.23 0.61
N LYS A 255 29.82 25.41 -0.21
CA LYS A 255 29.90 25.57 -1.66
C LYS A 255 29.29 24.36 -2.38
N ASP A 256 28.18 24.60 -3.07
CA ASP A 256 27.52 23.62 -3.93
C ASP A 256 28.30 23.43 -5.25
N CYS A 257 29.37 22.63 -5.20
CA CYS A 257 30.34 22.43 -6.28
C CYS A 257 30.80 20.97 -6.48
N CYS A 258 30.11 19.99 -5.89
CA CYS A 258 30.39 18.56 -6.05
C CYS A 258 31.84 18.16 -5.69
N CYS A 259 32.36 18.67 -4.57
CA CYS A 259 33.65 18.27 -4.02
C CYS A 259 33.51 17.89 -2.54
N THR A 260 34.15 16.80 -2.13
CA THR A 260 34.11 16.29 -0.76
C THR A 260 35.48 15.81 -0.33
N VAL A 261 35.91 16.13 0.89
CA VAL A 261 37.06 15.46 1.53
C VAL A 261 36.65 14.04 1.89
N LEU A 262 37.42 13.04 1.45
CA LEU A 262 37.11 11.64 1.75
C LEU A 262 37.01 11.42 3.26
N GLN A 263 35.91 10.80 3.68
CA GLN A 263 35.64 10.49 5.07
C GLN A 263 36.23 9.12 5.43
N ASP A 264 36.77 9.02 6.64
CA ASP A 264 37.11 7.74 7.22
C ASP A 264 35.82 6.94 7.52
N LEU A 265 35.85 5.61 7.39
CA LEU A 265 34.65 4.78 7.52
C LEU A 265 33.93 4.99 8.86
N ARG A 266 34.68 5.17 9.94
CA ARG A 266 34.12 5.42 11.27
C ARG A 266 33.33 6.72 11.30
N ASP A 267 33.92 7.80 10.78
CA ASP A 267 33.29 9.12 10.74
C ASP A 267 32.02 9.08 9.87
N ALA A 268 32.05 8.34 8.76
CA ALA A 268 30.88 8.13 7.93
C ALA A 268 29.76 7.34 8.66
N VAL A 269 30.07 6.42 9.57
CA VAL A 269 29.05 5.73 10.36
C VAL A 269 28.45 6.65 11.44
N GLU A 270 29.26 7.55 11.99
CA GLU A 270 28.89 8.50 13.04
C GLU A 270 28.29 9.81 12.49
N ASP A 271 28.25 9.99 11.17
CA ASP A 271 27.78 11.20 10.50
C ASP A 271 26.29 11.53 10.84
N PRO A 272 25.99 12.78 11.25
CA PRO A 272 24.64 13.20 11.60
C PRO A 272 23.59 12.95 10.52
N HIS A 273 23.94 13.10 9.24
CA HIS A 273 23.03 12.88 8.13
C HIS A 273 22.51 11.44 8.10
N PHE A 274 23.40 10.46 8.28
CA PHE A 274 23.03 9.05 8.29
C PHE A 274 22.29 8.66 9.57
N ALA A 275 22.60 9.29 10.69
CA ALA A 275 21.86 9.13 11.95
C ALA A 275 20.42 9.65 11.84
N GLU A 276 20.20 10.84 11.28
CA GLU A 276 18.88 11.43 11.04
C GLU A 276 18.03 10.56 10.10
N ARG A 277 18.67 9.99 9.07
CA ARG A 277 18.04 9.02 8.16
C ARG A 277 17.84 7.64 8.77
N ARG A 278 18.32 7.41 9.99
CA ARG A 278 18.19 6.16 10.76
C ARG A 278 18.67 4.92 10.00
N ILE A 279 19.68 5.05 9.14
CA ILE A 279 20.11 3.91 8.29
C ILE A 279 20.72 2.77 9.12
N PHE A 280 21.27 3.09 10.30
CA PHE A 280 21.80 2.17 11.31
C PHE A 280 20.84 1.92 12.49
N GLY A 281 19.56 2.32 12.36
CA GLY A 281 18.58 2.23 13.46
C GLY A 281 18.13 0.81 13.81
N HIS A 282 18.28 -0.16 12.89
CA HIS A 282 18.01 -1.56 13.18
C HIS A 282 19.18 -2.20 13.93
N ARG A 283 18.89 -2.98 14.97
CA ARG A 283 19.91 -3.62 15.80
C ARG A 283 19.87 -5.15 15.72
N LEU A 284 21.06 -5.73 15.79
CA LEU A 284 21.29 -7.15 16.04
C LEU A 284 21.53 -7.34 17.52
N GLU A 285 21.15 -8.50 18.02
CA GLU A 285 21.43 -8.94 19.37
C GLU A 285 22.01 -10.36 19.31
N ASN A 286 23.02 -10.63 20.14
CA ASN A 286 23.60 -11.96 20.27
C ASN A 286 23.03 -12.68 21.52
N GLU A 287 23.46 -13.92 21.73
CA GLU A 287 23.04 -14.75 22.86
C GLU A 287 23.41 -14.19 24.26
N THR A 288 24.32 -13.21 24.32
CA THR A 288 24.73 -12.54 25.56
C THR A 288 23.98 -11.22 25.81
N GLY A 289 23.05 -10.83 24.93
CA GLY A 289 22.34 -9.55 24.99
C GLY A 289 23.15 -8.35 24.48
N ALA A 290 24.37 -8.56 24.00
CA ALA A 290 25.15 -7.50 23.35
C ALA A 290 24.50 -7.14 22.01
N THR A 291 24.55 -5.86 21.63
CA THR A 291 23.93 -5.40 20.38
C THR A 291 24.89 -4.64 19.48
N ILE A 292 24.73 -4.79 18.16
CA ILE A 292 25.44 -4.00 17.13
C ILE A 292 24.43 -3.44 16.10
N PRO A 293 24.75 -2.34 15.39
CA PRO A 293 23.93 -1.91 14.26
C PRO A 293 23.86 -2.99 13.20
N ALA A 294 22.67 -3.19 12.63
CA ALA A 294 22.47 -4.10 11.52
C ALA A 294 22.95 -3.46 10.22
N LEU A 295 23.45 -4.27 9.28
CA LEU A 295 23.86 -3.78 7.96
C LEU A 295 22.68 -3.08 7.25
N PRO A 296 22.84 -1.82 6.80
CA PRO A 296 21.85 -1.15 5.97
C PRO A 296 21.58 -1.93 4.67
N VAL A 297 20.32 -1.96 4.23
CA VAL A 297 19.90 -2.68 3.02
C VAL A 297 19.24 -1.73 2.03
N PRO A 298 19.33 -1.96 0.71
CA PRO A 298 18.76 -1.09 -0.33
C PRO A 298 17.24 -1.26 -0.51
N VAL A 299 16.50 -1.42 0.58
CA VAL A 299 15.03 -1.59 0.59
C VAL A 299 14.42 -0.36 1.24
N VAL A 300 13.43 0.31 0.65
CA VAL A 300 12.83 1.50 1.30
C VAL A 300 12.05 1.13 2.56
N SER A 301 11.94 2.06 3.51
CA SER A 301 11.32 1.80 4.83
C SER A 301 9.88 1.28 4.75
N ALA A 302 9.11 1.65 3.72
CA ALA A 302 7.74 1.17 3.51
C ALA A 302 7.62 -0.36 3.34
N PHE A 303 8.67 -1.02 2.85
CA PHE A 303 8.71 -2.49 2.70
C PHE A 303 9.47 -3.18 3.84
N ARG A 304 9.97 -2.41 4.82
CA ARG A 304 10.61 -2.96 6.01
C ARG A 304 9.55 -3.08 7.10
N GLU A 305 9.31 -4.30 7.58
CA GLU A 305 8.48 -4.53 8.77
C GLU A 305 8.90 -3.62 9.94
N ASN A 306 7.91 -3.08 10.66
CA ASN A 306 8.08 -2.25 11.86
C ASN A 306 8.68 -3.10 13.01
N LYS A 307 9.86 -2.74 13.53
CA LYS A 307 10.62 -3.60 14.47
C LYS A 307 11.28 -2.81 15.61
N SER A 308 10.56 -2.69 16.71
CA SER A 308 11.17 -2.56 18.05
C SER A 308 11.91 -3.83 18.48
N ARG A 309 11.80 -4.94 17.75
CA ARG A 309 12.48 -6.21 18.03
C ARG A 309 13.81 -6.34 17.29
N SER A 310 14.88 -6.51 18.06
CA SER A 310 16.14 -7.09 17.59
C SER A 310 15.88 -8.47 16.98
N ARG A 311 16.65 -8.83 15.94
CA ARG A 311 16.68 -10.21 15.40
C ARG A 311 18.12 -10.71 15.47
N ALA A 312 18.30 -11.92 15.97
CA ALA A 312 19.57 -12.61 15.94
C ALA A 312 19.79 -13.31 14.58
N ALA A 313 21.05 -13.62 14.27
CA ALA A 313 21.33 -14.69 13.32
C ALA A 313 21.13 -16.04 14.02
N PRO A 314 20.70 -17.09 13.30
CA PRO A 314 20.51 -18.39 13.91
C PRO A 314 21.87 -18.97 14.32
N ALA A 315 21.96 -19.57 15.50
CA ALA A 315 23.10 -20.45 15.79
C ALA A 315 22.97 -21.73 14.97
N LEU A 316 24.10 -22.42 14.77
CA LEU A 316 24.12 -23.68 14.04
C LEU A 316 23.14 -24.70 14.66
N ALA A 317 22.23 -25.23 13.84
CA ALA A 317 21.17 -26.17 14.25
C ALA A 317 20.18 -25.62 15.32
N GLN A 318 20.18 -24.32 15.59
CA GLN A 318 19.21 -23.72 16.51
C GLN A 318 17.93 -23.36 15.76
N GLY A 319 16.82 -23.90 16.26
CA GLY A 319 15.51 -23.74 15.61
C GLY A 319 15.44 -24.53 14.32
N GLU A 320 15.79 -25.83 14.35
CA GLU A 320 15.49 -26.73 13.24
C GLU A 320 14.05 -26.44 12.81
N PRO A 321 13.83 -26.00 11.56
CA PRO A 321 12.48 -25.80 11.09
C PRO A 321 11.79 -27.15 11.29
N ALA A 322 10.70 -27.16 12.06
CA ALA A 322 9.83 -28.33 12.03
C ALA A 322 9.60 -28.62 10.55
N VAL A 323 9.90 -29.85 10.10
CA VAL A 323 9.46 -30.28 8.76
C VAL A 323 8.00 -29.86 8.72
N PRO A 324 7.63 -28.89 7.86
CA PRO A 324 6.29 -28.37 7.88
C PRO A 324 5.38 -29.60 7.81
N SER A 325 4.46 -29.78 8.77
CA SER A 325 3.37 -30.73 8.60
C SER A 325 2.87 -30.51 7.18
N PRO A 326 2.86 -31.54 6.32
CA PRO A 326 2.90 -31.34 4.88
C PRO A 326 1.85 -30.29 4.50
N PRO A 327 2.22 -29.23 3.78
CA PRO A 327 1.30 -28.61 2.84
C PRO A 327 0.80 -29.76 1.99
N CYS A 328 -0.36 -30.29 2.38
CA CYS A 328 -1.05 -31.37 1.70
C CYS A 328 -0.93 -31.10 0.21
N ASP A 329 -0.51 -32.10 -0.58
CA ASP A 329 -0.70 -32.08 -2.02
C ASP A 329 -2.06 -31.46 -2.26
N LYS A 330 -2.07 -30.30 -2.89
CA LYS A 330 -3.28 -29.68 -3.33
C LYS A 330 -3.07 -29.41 -4.81
N PRO A 331 -3.65 -30.26 -5.67
CA PRO A 331 -4.64 -29.79 -6.66
C PRO A 331 -5.49 -28.61 -6.11
N PRO A 332 -6.51 -28.07 -6.79
CA PRO A 332 -7.66 -27.59 -6.04
C PRO A 332 -7.83 -28.49 -4.78
N PRO A 333 -7.87 -27.99 -3.51
CA PRO A 333 -8.27 -28.86 -2.42
C PRO A 333 -9.44 -29.67 -2.95
N ALA A 334 -9.33 -31.00 -2.92
CA ALA A 334 -10.54 -31.75 -2.67
C ALA A 334 -11.17 -31.04 -1.44
N PRO A 335 -12.45 -30.64 -1.52
CA PRO A 335 -13.08 -29.83 -0.49
C PRO A 335 -12.70 -30.40 0.87
N ARG A 336 -12.12 -29.55 1.75
CA ARG A 336 -11.76 -29.96 3.11
C ARG A 336 -12.98 -30.68 3.67
N THR A 337 -12.85 -31.98 3.89
CA THR A 337 -13.90 -32.82 4.43
C THR A 337 -14.24 -32.31 5.83
N GLY A 338 -15.44 -31.72 5.94
CA GLY A 338 -16.07 -31.34 7.20
C GLY A 338 -16.92 -30.07 7.14
N MET A 339 -16.48 -29.05 6.39
CA MET A 339 -17.23 -27.78 6.29
C MET A 339 -17.97 -27.70 4.96
N SER A 340 -19.28 -27.47 5.03
CA SER A 340 -20.10 -27.19 3.85
C SER A 340 -19.70 -25.84 3.23
N ASP A 341 -19.93 -25.68 1.93
CA ASP A 341 -19.78 -24.39 1.24
C ASP A 341 -20.51 -23.26 1.98
N LYS A 342 -21.69 -23.56 2.55
CA LYS A 342 -22.43 -22.64 3.41
C LYS A 342 -21.59 -22.15 4.60
N ALA A 343 -20.93 -23.05 5.32
CA ALA A 343 -20.10 -22.68 6.46
C ALA A 343 -18.88 -21.84 6.04
N ILE A 344 -18.28 -22.16 4.88
CA ILE A 344 -17.20 -21.36 4.31
C ILE A 344 -17.68 -19.95 3.98
N LEU A 345 -18.76 -19.83 3.21
CA LEU A 345 -19.33 -18.54 2.79
C LEU A 345 -19.72 -17.67 3.99
N LEU A 346 -20.32 -18.27 5.03
CA LEU A 346 -20.64 -17.56 6.27
C LEU A 346 -19.39 -17.05 6.99
N GLU A 347 -18.32 -17.84 7.07
CA GLU A 347 -17.06 -17.36 7.67
C GLU A 347 -16.40 -16.23 6.86
N LEU A 348 -16.46 -16.29 5.52
CA LEU A 348 -15.96 -15.20 4.68
C LEU A 348 -16.79 -13.94 4.88
N PHE A 349 -18.10 -14.08 5.00
CA PHE A 349 -19.00 -12.97 5.30
C PHE A 349 -18.76 -12.39 6.70
N GLU A 350 -18.57 -13.21 7.73
CA GLU A 350 -18.21 -12.73 9.07
C GLU A 350 -16.87 -11.98 9.09
N ALA A 351 -15.88 -12.42 8.31
CA ALA A 351 -14.63 -11.68 8.16
C ALA A 351 -14.85 -10.31 7.50
N ALA A 352 -15.72 -10.23 6.49
CA ALA A 352 -16.11 -8.97 5.86
C ALA A 352 -16.86 -8.05 6.85
N LEU A 353 -17.82 -8.59 7.60
CA LEU A 353 -18.56 -7.86 8.63
C LEU A 353 -17.64 -7.35 9.75
N ALA A 354 -16.70 -8.16 10.22
CA ALA A 354 -15.74 -7.74 11.24
C ALA A 354 -14.89 -6.55 10.77
N ALA A 355 -14.49 -6.52 9.50
CA ALA A 355 -13.77 -5.39 8.93
C ALA A 355 -14.65 -4.14 8.72
N ALA A 356 -15.97 -4.31 8.59
CA ALA A 356 -16.93 -3.21 8.47
C ALA A 356 -17.38 -2.64 9.83
N ARG A 357 -17.13 -3.35 10.94
CA ARG A 357 -17.51 -2.91 12.29
C ARG A 357 -16.59 -1.80 12.80
N PRO A 358 -17.10 -0.80 13.55
CA PRO A 358 -16.28 0.28 14.10
C PRO A 358 -15.27 -0.17 15.17
N GLU A 359 -15.56 -1.26 15.89
CA GLU A 359 -14.69 -1.76 16.96
C GLU A 359 -13.27 -2.07 16.46
N GLY A 360 -12.25 -1.55 17.16
CA GLY A 360 -10.83 -1.71 16.78
C GLY A 360 -10.35 -0.78 15.64
N GLN A 361 -11.25 -0.15 14.88
CA GLN A 361 -10.86 0.67 13.73
C GLN A 361 -10.21 2.02 14.11
N PHE A 362 -10.35 2.45 15.37
CA PHE A 362 -9.73 3.67 15.88
C PHE A 362 -8.27 3.47 16.34
N GLU A 363 -7.82 2.23 16.56
CA GLU A 363 -6.47 1.96 17.05
C GLU A 363 -5.40 2.48 16.09
N GLY A 364 -4.48 3.29 16.60
CA GLY A 364 -3.43 3.93 15.80
C GLY A 364 -3.92 5.05 14.86
N ARG A 365 -5.22 5.41 14.88
CA ARG A 365 -5.82 6.47 14.05
C ARG A 365 -6.38 7.65 14.86
N LEU A 366 -6.23 7.63 16.19
CA LEU A 366 -6.72 8.70 17.07
C LEU A 366 -5.83 9.95 16.99
N PRO A 367 -6.41 11.17 16.97
CA PRO A 367 -5.65 12.40 17.06
C PRO A 367 -5.06 12.59 18.46
N ALA A 368 -4.06 13.47 18.57
CA ALA A 368 -3.60 13.96 19.87
C ALA A 368 -4.76 14.66 20.63
N PRO A 369 -4.84 14.50 21.97
CA PRO A 369 -5.85 15.15 22.77
C PRO A 369 -5.75 16.68 22.71
N PRO A 370 -6.88 17.41 22.70
CA PRO A 370 -6.91 18.87 22.75
C PRO A 370 -6.49 19.41 24.12
N ARG A 371 -6.25 20.73 24.19
CA ARG A 371 -6.14 21.46 25.48
C ARG A 371 -7.51 21.71 26.10
N GLY A 372 -8.51 21.95 25.25
CA GLY A 372 -9.91 22.16 25.60
C GLY A 372 -10.70 20.85 25.58
N ARG A 373 -11.93 20.92 25.08
CA ARG A 373 -12.91 19.83 25.08
C ARG A 373 -12.77 18.95 23.84
N THR A 374 -13.13 17.67 23.99
CA THR A 374 -13.39 16.77 22.87
C THR A 374 -14.91 16.68 22.63
N ILE A 375 -15.37 17.26 21.53
CA ILE A 375 -16.79 17.30 21.15
C ILE A 375 -17.03 16.25 20.06
N VAL A 376 -17.79 15.20 20.38
CA VAL A 376 -18.12 14.10 19.47
C VAL A 376 -19.52 14.31 18.90
N ILE A 377 -19.60 14.53 17.59
CA ILE A 377 -20.86 14.71 16.86
C ILE A 377 -20.95 13.73 15.70
N GLY A 378 -22.15 13.35 15.28
CA GLY A 378 -22.24 12.38 14.19
C GLY A 378 -23.65 11.96 13.82
N ALA A 379 -23.77 11.27 12.71
CA ALA A 379 -25.02 10.67 12.28
C ALA A 379 -24.78 9.52 11.30
N GLY A 380 -25.70 8.57 11.29
CA GLY A 380 -25.66 7.41 10.40
C GLY A 380 -26.12 6.13 11.08
N LYS A 381 -26.39 5.09 10.29
CA LYS A 381 -26.81 3.76 10.76
C LYS A 381 -25.83 3.16 11.78
N ALA A 382 -24.53 3.48 11.67
CA ALA A 382 -23.48 3.01 12.56
C ALA A 382 -23.01 4.06 13.57
N ALA A 383 -23.62 5.26 13.63
CA ALA A 383 -23.09 6.35 14.44
C ALA A 383 -23.06 6.03 15.95
N ALA A 384 -24.05 5.28 16.45
CA ALA A 384 -24.08 4.86 17.85
C ALA A 384 -22.96 3.86 18.19
N SER A 385 -22.72 2.86 17.34
CA SER A 385 -21.62 1.90 17.54
C SER A 385 -20.26 2.55 17.31
N MET A 386 -20.13 3.48 16.37
CA MET A 386 -18.93 4.31 16.19
C MET A 386 -18.64 5.14 17.44
N ALA A 387 -19.65 5.77 18.06
CA ALA A 387 -19.46 6.55 19.29
C ALA A 387 -18.98 5.67 20.44
N ARG A 388 -19.59 4.50 20.63
CA ARG A 388 -19.15 3.53 21.65
C ARG A 388 -17.71 3.05 21.41
N ALA A 389 -17.38 2.71 20.16
CA ALA A 389 -16.03 2.27 19.81
C ALA A 389 -14.99 3.39 19.98
N PHE A 390 -15.35 4.62 19.62
CA PHE A 390 -14.52 5.80 19.83
C PHE A 390 -14.26 6.01 21.32
N GLU A 391 -15.29 6.03 22.17
CA GLU A 391 -15.13 6.18 23.61
C GLU A 391 -14.23 5.08 24.20
N ASN A 392 -14.39 3.82 23.77
CA ASN A 392 -13.54 2.72 24.23
C ASN A 392 -12.07 2.92 23.87
N ALA A 393 -11.77 3.54 22.73
CA ALA A 393 -10.40 3.83 22.30
C ALA A 393 -9.87 5.17 22.86
N TRP A 394 -10.75 6.11 23.22
CA TRP A 394 -10.40 7.46 23.65
C TRP A 394 -10.27 7.55 25.17
N PRO A 395 -9.05 7.72 25.73
CA PRO A 395 -8.83 7.65 27.17
C PRO A 395 -9.15 8.95 27.92
N HIS A 396 -9.64 9.99 27.22
CA HIS A 396 -9.90 11.31 27.79
C HIS A 396 -11.41 11.60 27.86
N PRO A 397 -11.84 12.55 28.71
CA PRO A 397 -13.23 13.00 28.71
C PRO A 397 -13.66 13.51 27.34
N CYS A 398 -14.87 13.16 26.93
CA CYS A 398 -15.53 13.71 25.75
C CYS A 398 -16.99 14.05 26.05
N GLU A 399 -17.59 14.90 25.25
CA GLU A 399 -19.02 15.23 25.30
C GLU A 399 -19.59 15.26 23.88
N GLY A 400 -20.91 15.12 23.74
CA GLY A 400 -21.55 15.40 22.47
C GLY A 400 -22.76 14.52 22.17
N LEU A 401 -23.10 14.39 20.89
CA LEU A 401 -24.35 13.77 20.44
C LEU A 401 -24.21 13.13 19.06
N VAL A 402 -24.67 11.88 18.94
CA VAL A 402 -24.80 11.18 17.66
C VAL A 402 -26.24 10.77 17.37
N VAL A 403 -26.59 10.67 16.09
CA VAL A 403 -27.93 10.25 15.63
C VAL A 403 -27.89 8.93 14.88
N THR A 404 -28.68 7.95 15.32
CA THR A 404 -28.85 6.64 14.66
C THR A 404 -30.33 6.36 14.34
N ARG A 405 -30.61 5.23 13.69
CA ARG A 405 -32.00 4.78 13.41
C ARG A 405 -32.67 4.19 14.65
N TYR A 406 -34.00 4.21 14.70
CA TYR A 406 -34.77 3.59 15.79
C TYR A 406 -34.41 2.10 15.99
N GLY A 407 -34.25 1.70 17.25
CA GLY A 407 -33.89 0.33 17.63
C GLY A 407 -32.41 -0.03 17.41
N HIS A 408 -31.57 0.96 17.07
CA HIS A 408 -30.14 0.77 16.80
C HIS A 408 -29.24 1.63 17.68
N GLY A 409 -29.77 2.12 18.80
CA GLY A 409 -29.00 2.72 19.87
C GLY A 409 -27.92 1.77 20.41
N ALA A 410 -26.85 2.35 20.96
CA ALA A 410 -25.79 1.62 21.64
C ALA A 410 -25.47 2.32 22.96
N PRO A 411 -25.16 1.58 24.04
CA PRO A 411 -24.77 2.20 25.30
C PRO A 411 -23.41 2.88 25.15
N THR A 412 -23.36 4.16 25.47
CA THR A 412 -22.19 5.05 25.54
C THR A 412 -22.03 5.60 26.96
N ARG A 413 -20.84 6.05 27.31
CA ARG A 413 -20.50 6.62 28.62
C ARG A 413 -20.74 8.12 28.69
N HIS A 414 -20.49 8.85 27.61
CA HIS A 414 -20.49 10.31 27.60
C HIS A 414 -21.25 10.93 26.42
N VAL A 415 -21.19 10.31 25.24
CA VAL A 415 -21.85 10.82 24.03
C VAL A 415 -23.33 10.43 24.04
N GLU A 416 -24.23 11.39 23.94
CA GLU A 416 -25.66 11.10 23.85
C GLU A 416 -26.02 10.41 22.52
N VAL A 417 -26.82 9.36 22.57
CA VAL A 417 -27.34 8.67 21.39
C VAL A 417 -28.82 9.02 21.20
N VAL A 418 -29.15 9.67 20.09
CA VAL A 418 -30.52 9.98 19.70
C VAL A 418 -30.95 9.08 18.55
N GLU A 419 -32.16 8.56 18.62
CA GLU A 419 -32.75 7.78 17.52
C GLU A 419 -33.71 8.65 16.69
N ALA A 420 -33.69 8.44 15.37
CA ALA A 420 -34.52 9.15 14.41
C ALA A 420 -34.94 8.24 13.23
N ALA A 421 -35.93 8.67 12.46
CA ALA A 421 -36.43 7.90 11.33
C ALA A 421 -35.44 7.86 10.14
N HIS A 422 -35.32 6.67 9.55
CA HIS A 422 -34.62 6.38 8.29
C HIS A 422 -35.45 5.33 7.53
N PRO A 423 -35.63 5.43 6.20
CA PRO A 423 -34.97 6.36 5.25
C PRO A 423 -35.66 7.72 5.11
N VAL A 424 -36.84 7.92 5.69
CA VAL A 424 -37.58 9.20 5.61
C VAL A 424 -37.35 10.01 6.90
N PRO A 425 -36.86 11.26 6.82
CA PRO A 425 -36.61 12.08 8.00
C PRO A 425 -37.85 12.39 8.84
N ASP A 426 -37.66 12.58 10.15
CA ASP A 426 -38.68 13.00 11.11
C ASP A 426 -38.24 14.21 11.96
N ALA A 427 -39.10 14.63 12.88
CA ALA A 427 -38.85 15.76 13.78
C ALA A 427 -37.75 15.46 14.83
N ALA A 428 -37.50 14.19 15.16
CA ALA A 428 -36.44 13.81 16.10
C ALA A 428 -35.07 14.07 15.47
N GLY A 429 -34.88 13.65 14.21
CA GLY A 429 -33.69 13.95 13.43
C GLY A 429 -33.45 15.46 13.28
N GLU A 430 -34.51 16.25 13.09
CA GLU A 430 -34.39 17.72 13.03
C GLU A 430 -33.91 18.34 14.35
N ARG A 431 -34.50 17.96 15.48
CA ARG A 431 -34.08 18.46 16.80
C ARG A 431 -32.63 18.09 17.11
N ALA A 432 -32.24 16.85 16.81
CA ALA A 432 -30.88 16.38 17.02
C ALA A 432 -29.88 17.12 16.13
N ALA A 433 -30.22 17.33 14.85
CA ALA A 433 -29.40 18.08 13.91
C ALA A 433 -29.19 19.55 14.35
N LYS A 434 -30.23 20.21 14.90
CA LYS A 434 -30.11 21.56 15.51
C LYS A 434 -29.10 21.58 16.65
N ARG A 435 -29.13 20.57 17.53
CA ARG A 435 -28.22 20.44 18.67
C ARG A 435 -26.78 20.15 18.23
N ILE A 436 -26.58 19.26 17.26
CA ILE A 436 -25.25 18.99 16.65
C ILE A 436 -24.66 20.28 16.07
N LEU A 437 -25.45 21.05 15.32
CA LEU A 437 -24.97 22.32 14.76
C LEU A 437 -24.63 23.34 15.85
N ALA A 438 -25.40 23.40 16.94
CA ALA A 438 -25.10 24.28 18.07
C ALA A 438 -23.80 23.87 18.78
N LEU A 439 -23.58 22.57 19.00
CA LEU A 439 -22.33 22.04 19.58
C LEU A 439 -21.12 22.39 18.71
N ALA A 440 -21.21 22.16 17.40
CA ALA A 440 -20.15 22.51 16.45
C ALA A 440 -19.81 24.01 16.49
N LYS A 441 -20.82 24.89 16.55
CA LYS A 441 -20.63 26.35 16.66
C LYS A 441 -20.02 26.80 17.99
N SER A 442 -20.20 26.00 19.05
CA SER A 442 -19.67 26.32 20.39
C SER A 442 -18.19 25.99 20.55
N ALA A 443 -17.57 25.31 19.58
CA ALA A 443 -16.19 24.85 19.66
C ALA A 443 -15.20 26.01 19.47
N GLY A 444 -14.23 26.13 20.38
CA GLY A 444 -13.17 27.13 20.36
C GLY A 444 -11.83 26.62 19.80
N PRO A 445 -10.80 27.48 19.72
CA PRO A 445 -9.48 27.15 19.16
C PRO A 445 -8.71 26.05 19.91
N ASP A 446 -9.01 25.85 21.19
CA ASP A 446 -8.40 24.80 21.99
C ASP A 446 -9.19 23.48 21.97
N ASP A 447 -10.38 23.45 21.37
CA ASP A 447 -11.26 22.27 21.32
C ASP A 447 -10.93 21.36 20.11
N LEU A 448 -11.35 20.10 20.21
CA LEU A 448 -11.31 19.11 19.13
C LEU A 448 -12.74 18.64 18.83
N VAL A 449 -13.15 18.74 17.57
CA VAL A 449 -14.42 18.22 17.07
C VAL A 449 -14.17 16.90 16.34
N ILE A 450 -14.80 15.83 16.83
CA ILE A 450 -14.81 14.51 16.20
C ILE A 450 -16.14 14.31 15.50
N CYS A 451 -16.11 14.09 14.19
CA CYS A 451 -17.30 13.85 13.37
C CYS A 451 -17.41 12.36 12.99
N LEU A 452 -18.40 11.63 13.50
CA LEU A 452 -18.65 10.22 13.20
C LEU A 452 -19.78 10.09 12.18
N ILE A 453 -19.46 9.82 10.91
CA ILE A 453 -20.44 9.78 9.83
C ILE A 453 -20.45 8.40 9.18
N SER A 454 -21.64 7.84 8.96
CA SER A 454 -21.82 6.61 8.20
C SER A 454 -22.98 6.72 7.21
N GLY A 455 -23.23 5.63 6.47
CA GLY A 455 -24.43 5.42 5.68
C GLY A 455 -25.73 5.82 6.38
N GLY A 456 -26.70 6.34 5.62
CA GLY A 456 -28.00 6.81 6.14
C GLY A 456 -27.99 8.17 6.84
N ALA A 457 -26.83 8.80 7.06
CA ALA A 457 -26.73 10.12 7.69
C ALA A 457 -27.51 11.21 6.94
N SER A 458 -27.74 11.06 5.63
CA SER A 458 -28.52 12.03 4.86
C SER A 458 -29.96 12.18 5.37
N ALA A 459 -30.60 11.09 5.79
CA ALA A 459 -31.94 11.13 6.37
C ALA A 459 -31.92 11.53 7.86
N LEU A 460 -30.98 10.98 8.62
CA LEU A 460 -30.89 11.17 10.07
C LEU A 460 -30.46 12.59 10.46
N LEU A 461 -29.53 13.20 9.71
CA LEU A 461 -29.02 14.54 9.95
C LEU A 461 -29.79 15.60 9.15
N THR A 462 -31.09 15.73 9.43
CA THR A 462 -31.99 16.58 8.65
C THR A 462 -32.19 17.94 9.29
N LEU A 463 -31.51 18.97 8.77
CA LEU A 463 -31.78 20.36 9.10
C LEU A 463 -32.04 21.18 7.82
N PRO A 464 -33.26 21.73 7.63
CA PRO A 464 -33.54 22.69 6.57
C PRO A 464 -32.69 23.95 6.68
N ALA A 465 -32.37 24.59 5.55
CA ALA A 465 -31.70 25.88 5.52
C ALA A 465 -32.59 26.99 6.13
N PRO A 466 -32.01 28.08 6.66
CA PRO A 466 -32.80 29.23 7.11
C PRO A 466 -33.77 29.72 6.01
N GLY A 467 -35.04 29.89 6.37
CA GLY A 467 -36.10 30.25 5.41
C GLY A 467 -36.81 29.09 4.72
N ILE A 468 -36.36 27.84 4.93
CA ILE A 468 -36.96 26.61 4.40
C ILE A 468 -37.54 25.77 5.55
N THR A 469 -38.77 25.28 5.40
CA THR A 469 -39.44 24.38 6.35
C THR A 469 -39.13 22.92 6.05
N LEU A 470 -39.32 22.04 7.04
CA LEU A 470 -39.16 20.60 6.84
C LEU A 470 -40.13 20.05 5.80
N GLU A 471 -41.38 20.54 5.79
CA GLU A 471 -42.40 20.13 4.81
C GLU A 471 -42.04 20.58 3.38
N GLU A 472 -41.59 21.82 3.17
CA GLU A 472 -41.10 22.28 1.85
C GLU A 472 -39.94 21.40 1.36
N LYS A 473 -39.00 21.04 2.24
CA LYS A 473 -37.88 20.14 1.90
C LYS A 473 -38.35 18.72 1.55
N ARG A 474 -39.36 18.19 2.26
CA ARG A 474 -39.94 16.86 1.98
C ARG A 474 -40.72 16.85 0.67
N ALA A 475 -41.45 17.92 0.36
CA ALA A 475 -42.18 18.10 -0.89
C ALA A 475 -41.24 18.09 -2.10
N LEU A 476 -40.22 18.95 -2.11
CA LEU A 476 -39.23 19.01 -3.20
C LEU A 476 -38.51 17.66 -3.42
N ASN A 477 -38.18 16.96 -2.34
CA ASN A 477 -37.54 15.65 -2.45
C ASN A 477 -38.47 14.59 -3.08
N ARG A 478 -39.79 14.71 -2.86
CA ARG A 478 -40.78 13.83 -3.46
C ARG A 478 -40.95 14.13 -4.94
N GLU A 479 -41.06 15.41 -5.30
CA GLU A 479 -41.18 15.84 -6.70
C GLU A 479 -39.94 15.43 -7.52
N LEU A 480 -38.73 15.57 -6.97
CA LEU A 480 -37.50 15.06 -7.61
C LEU A 480 -37.49 13.54 -7.79
N LEU A 481 -38.09 12.81 -6.87
CA LEU A 481 -38.21 11.35 -6.98
C LEU A 481 -39.21 10.98 -8.08
N GLU A 482 -40.35 11.67 -8.11
CA GLU A 482 -41.41 11.48 -9.10
C GLU A 482 -40.98 11.91 -10.51
N SER A 483 -40.07 12.88 -10.63
CA SER A 483 -39.49 13.33 -11.91
C SER A 483 -38.43 12.37 -12.47
N GLY A 484 -38.02 11.35 -11.71
CA GLY A 484 -36.98 10.40 -12.11
C GLY A 484 -35.57 10.99 -12.13
N ALA A 485 -35.31 12.04 -11.33
CA ALA A 485 -33.99 12.67 -11.28
C ALA A 485 -32.91 11.67 -10.79
N PRO A 486 -31.72 11.62 -11.42
CA PRO A 486 -30.61 10.79 -10.94
C PRO A 486 -30.21 11.13 -9.50
N ILE A 487 -29.78 10.13 -8.74
CA ILE A 487 -29.46 10.29 -7.31
C ILE A 487 -28.40 11.37 -7.05
N GLY A 488 -27.43 11.55 -7.95
CA GLY A 488 -26.43 12.61 -7.86
C GLY A 488 -27.02 14.03 -7.95
N GLU A 489 -27.99 14.23 -8.83
CA GLU A 489 -28.70 15.51 -8.98
C GLU A 489 -29.62 15.76 -7.77
N MET A 490 -30.36 14.74 -7.34
CA MET A 490 -31.16 14.80 -6.12
C MET A 490 -30.30 15.18 -4.91
N ASN A 491 -29.12 14.57 -4.76
CA ASN A 491 -28.20 14.87 -3.68
C ASN A 491 -27.66 16.30 -3.75
N THR A 492 -27.45 16.85 -4.95
CA THR A 492 -27.05 18.25 -5.16
C THR A 492 -28.14 19.21 -4.63
N VAL A 493 -29.40 18.98 -4.98
CA VAL A 493 -30.52 19.78 -4.45
C VAL A 493 -30.67 19.60 -2.94
N ARG A 494 -30.60 18.36 -2.43
CA ARG A 494 -30.68 18.08 -0.98
C ARG A 494 -29.59 18.80 -0.17
N LYS A 495 -28.38 18.94 -0.71
CA LYS A 495 -27.29 19.71 -0.09
C LYS A 495 -27.60 21.20 -0.07
N ALA A 496 -28.19 21.75 -1.12
CA ALA A 496 -28.58 23.16 -1.19
C ALA A 496 -29.74 23.52 -0.26
N LEU A 497 -30.64 22.57 0.02
CA LEU A 497 -31.77 22.75 0.95
C LEU A 497 -31.39 22.59 2.44
N SER A 498 -30.13 22.32 2.78
CA SER A 498 -29.72 21.96 4.14
C SER A 498 -28.78 22.97 4.78
N ALA A 499 -28.98 23.24 6.07
CA ALA A 499 -28.07 24.06 6.88
C ALA A 499 -26.80 23.33 7.35
N ILE A 500 -26.70 22.01 7.18
CA ILE A 500 -25.62 21.18 7.75
C ILE A 500 -24.83 20.39 6.68
N LYS A 501 -25.49 19.94 5.61
CA LYS A 501 -24.85 19.14 4.55
C LYS A 501 -23.90 20.00 3.69
N GLY A 502 -23.09 19.36 2.84
CA GLY A 502 -22.23 20.06 1.87
C GLY A 502 -21.17 20.96 2.51
N GLY A 503 -20.48 20.45 3.53
CA GLY A 503 -19.38 21.13 4.21
C GLY A 503 -19.79 22.11 5.32
N ARG A 504 -21.10 22.37 5.49
CA ARG A 504 -21.58 23.38 6.45
C ARG A 504 -21.38 23.00 7.90
N LEU A 505 -21.34 21.71 8.24
CA LEU A 505 -21.01 21.28 9.60
C LEU A 505 -19.55 21.57 9.93
N ALA A 506 -18.63 21.29 9.00
CA ALA A 506 -17.23 21.66 9.16
C ALA A 506 -17.07 23.18 9.24
N ALA A 507 -17.79 23.94 8.41
CA ALA A 507 -17.79 25.40 8.48
C ALA A 507 -18.31 25.96 9.81
N ALA A 508 -19.24 25.26 10.45
CA ALA A 508 -19.70 25.60 11.80
C ALA A 508 -18.64 25.35 12.87
N ALA A 509 -17.79 24.34 12.68
CA ALA A 509 -16.69 23.98 13.57
C ALA A 509 -15.34 24.65 13.21
N ARG A 510 -15.32 25.63 12.29
CA ARG A 510 -14.10 26.24 11.72
C ARG A 510 -13.09 26.82 12.73
N HIS A 511 -13.55 27.09 13.95
CA HIS A 511 -12.72 27.66 15.01
C HIS A 511 -11.97 26.60 15.81
N ALA A 512 -12.26 25.32 15.61
CA ALA A 512 -11.65 24.19 16.31
C ALA A 512 -10.97 23.24 15.32
N ARG A 513 -10.08 22.37 15.81
CA ARG A 513 -9.57 21.26 15.01
C ARG A 513 -10.70 20.26 14.75
N CYS A 514 -10.83 19.75 13.54
CA CYS A 514 -11.89 18.80 13.17
C CYS A 514 -11.30 17.50 12.61
N VAL A 515 -11.77 16.34 13.09
CA VAL A 515 -11.42 15.03 12.53
C VAL A 515 -12.70 14.28 12.21
N THR A 516 -12.90 13.96 10.95
CA THR A 516 -14.06 13.21 10.47
C THR A 516 -13.68 11.75 10.28
N TYR A 517 -14.38 10.84 10.95
CA TYR A 517 -14.32 9.41 10.71
C TYR A 517 -15.52 8.94 9.90
N LEU A 518 -15.26 8.20 8.84
CA LEU A 518 -16.25 7.74 7.87
C LEU A 518 -16.36 6.22 7.85
N ILE A 519 -17.58 5.71 7.78
CA ILE A 519 -17.87 4.35 7.30
C ILE A 519 -18.66 4.49 6.00
N SER A 520 -18.08 4.00 4.90
CA SER A 520 -18.68 4.14 3.56
C SER A 520 -19.63 2.99 3.26
N ASP A 521 -20.84 3.34 2.83
CA ASP A 521 -21.81 2.49 2.15
C ASP A 521 -22.04 2.94 0.69
N VAL A 522 -21.17 3.81 0.17
CA VAL A 522 -21.33 4.43 -1.15
C VAL A 522 -20.34 3.80 -2.13
N PRO A 523 -20.81 3.32 -3.29
CA PRO A 523 -19.93 2.90 -4.38
C PRO A 523 -18.89 3.98 -4.73
N GLY A 524 -17.60 3.60 -4.71
CA GLY A 524 -16.48 4.52 -4.99
C GLY A 524 -16.02 5.38 -3.82
N ASP A 525 -16.60 5.22 -2.63
CA ASP A 525 -16.12 5.78 -1.35
C ASP A 525 -15.94 7.30 -1.29
N ASP A 526 -16.56 8.08 -2.18
CA ASP A 526 -16.44 9.54 -2.20
C ASP A 526 -16.95 10.17 -0.88
N PRO A 527 -16.07 10.78 -0.07
CA PRO A 527 -16.44 11.43 1.19
C PRO A 527 -17.52 12.50 1.04
N ALA A 528 -17.58 13.18 -0.11
CA ALA A 528 -18.57 14.23 -0.37
C ALA A 528 -19.98 13.67 -0.59
N VAL A 529 -20.11 12.38 -0.89
CA VAL A 529 -21.38 11.69 -1.08
C VAL A 529 -21.86 11.04 0.21
N ILE A 530 -20.95 10.47 1.01
CA ILE A 530 -21.28 9.83 2.30
C ILE A 530 -21.99 10.82 3.22
N GLY A 531 -23.22 10.52 3.61
CA GLY A 531 -24.05 11.41 4.42
C GLY A 531 -24.35 12.78 3.79
N SER A 532 -24.14 12.93 2.47
CA SER A 532 -24.14 14.20 1.75
C SER A 532 -23.04 15.18 2.21
N GLY A 533 -21.89 14.65 2.65
CA GLY A 533 -20.66 15.38 2.92
C GLY A 533 -20.83 16.55 3.90
N PRO A 534 -21.40 16.37 5.10
CA PRO A 534 -21.62 17.48 6.05
C PRO A 534 -20.30 18.15 6.46
N THR A 535 -19.21 17.40 6.43
CA THR A 535 -17.87 17.84 6.78
C THR A 535 -16.89 17.76 5.61
N VAL A 536 -17.37 17.91 4.37
CA VAL A 536 -16.47 17.94 3.20
C VAL A 536 -16.60 19.31 2.53
N PRO A 537 -15.54 20.14 2.51
CA PRO A 537 -15.57 21.46 1.88
C PRO A 537 -15.97 21.41 0.39
N GLY A 538 -16.53 22.50 -0.13
CA GLY A 538 -16.80 22.65 -1.58
C GLY A 538 -18.03 21.91 -2.12
N GLY A 539 -18.86 21.31 -1.24
CA GLY A 539 -19.92 20.38 -1.66
C GLY A 539 -21.28 21.00 -2.03
N ALA A 540 -21.52 22.30 -1.82
CA ALA A 540 -22.84 22.90 -2.04
C ALA A 540 -22.82 23.99 -3.12
N ARG A 541 -23.59 23.76 -4.19
CA ARG A 541 -23.72 24.66 -5.35
C ARG A 541 -25.20 25.07 -5.53
N PRO A 542 -25.65 26.14 -4.86
CA PRO A 542 -27.03 26.61 -4.98
C PRO A 542 -27.45 26.93 -6.42
N ASP A 543 -26.52 27.48 -7.21
CA ASP A 543 -26.70 27.76 -8.63
C ASP A 543 -27.04 26.50 -9.43
N VAL A 544 -26.30 25.41 -9.20
CA VAL A 544 -26.54 24.11 -9.86
C VAL A 544 -27.84 23.48 -9.36
N ALA A 545 -28.16 23.58 -8.07
CA ALA A 545 -29.41 23.06 -7.53
C ALA A 545 -30.65 23.74 -8.14
N LEU A 546 -30.61 25.07 -8.34
CA LEU A 546 -31.68 25.81 -9.00
C LEU A 546 -31.81 25.43 -10.48
N ALA A 547 -30.68 25.19 -11.17
CA ALA A 547 -30.68 24.71 -12.54
C ALA A 547 -31.32 23.32 -12.67
N ILE A 548 -31.05 22.41 -11.73
CA ILE A 548 -31.66 21.07 -11.67
C ILE A 548 -33.17 21.17 -11.46
N LEU A 549 -33.63 21.97 -10.48
CA LEU A 549 -35.07 22.15 -10.23
C LEU A 549 -35.79 22.69 -11.47
N LYS A 550 -35.19 23.67 -12.15
CA LYS A 550 -35.70 24.21 -13.41
C LYS A 550 -35.71 23.17 -14.53
N HIS A 551 -34.66 22.35 -14.64
CA HIS A 551 -34.55 21.31 -15.65
C HIS A 551 -35.70 20.29 -15.58
N TYR A 552 -36.11 19.91 -14.35
CA TYR A 552 -37.24 19.01 -14.12
C TYR A 552 -38.61 19.70 -14.06
N GLY A 553 -38.68 21.01 -14.31
CA GLY A 553 -39.95 21.75 -14.26
C GLY A 553 -40.57 21.84 -12.87
N ILE A 554 -39.75 21.73 -11.81
CA ILE A 554 -40.22 21.83 -10.42
C ILE A 554 -40.36 23.31 -10.06
N GLU A 555 -41.60 23.78 -9.91
CA GLU A 555 -41.89 25.17 -9.57
C GLU A 555 -41.60 25.44 -8.08
N ILE A 556 -40.82 26.50 -7.82
CA ILE A 556 -40.50 26.93 -6.46
C ILE A 556 -40.94 28.38 -6.23
N SER A 557 -41.38 28.69 -5.01
CA SER A 557 -41.75 30.06 -4.68
C SER A 557 -40.53 31.00 -4.67
N PRO A 558 -40.70 32.31 -4.94
CA PRO A 558 -39.60 33.28 -4.85
C PRO A 558 -38.92 33.33 -3.48
N LYS A 559 -39.64 32.95 -2.41
CA LYS A 559 -39.09 32.81 -1.06
C LYS A 559 -38.07 31.67 -1.02
N LEU A 560 -38.42 30.51 -1.59
CA LEU A 560 -37.60 29.31 -1.57
C LEU A 560 -36.36 29.46 -2.47
N GLU A 561 -36.52 30.09 -3.63
CA GLU A 561 -35.41 30.44 -4.53
C GLU A 561 -34.37 31.33 -3.85
N ARG A 562 -34.82 32.38 -3.13
CA ARG A 562 -33.93 33.24 -2.32
C ARG A 562 -33.24 32.47 -1.21
N ALA A 563 -33.96 31.60 -0.51
CA ALA A 563 -33.40 30.80 0.58
C ALA A 563 -32.33 29.82 0.08
N ILE A 564 -32.55 29.17 -1.08
CA ILE A 564 -31.57 28.30 -1.73
C ILE A 564 -30.34 29.11 -2.14
N SER A 565 -30.55 30.21 -2.87
CA SER A 565 -29.48 31.08 -3.36
C SER A 565 -28.59 31.62 -2.23
N ALA A 566 -29.19 32.01 -1.11
CA ALA A 566 -28.46 32.53 0.05
C ALA A 566 -27.72 31.45 0.85
N ASN A 567 -28.06 30.18 0.67
CA ASN A 567 -27.45 29.07 1.40
C ASN A 567 -26.19 28.56 0.69
N SER A 568 -25.17 29.39 0.50
CA SER A 568 -23.85 28.94 0.03
C SER A 568 -23.01 28.37 1.18
N ALA A 569 -22.11 27.43 0.89
CA ALA A 569 -21.13 26.93 1.85
C ALA A 569 -19.73 27.48 1.50
N PRO A 570 -18.84 27.73 2.49
CA PRO A 570 -17.47 28.09 2.20
C PRO A 570 -16.75 26.99 1.40
N ASN A 571 -16.03 27.38 0.35
CA ASN A 571 -15.20 26.46 -0.45
C ASN A 571 -13.79 26.27 0.13
N GLU A 572 -13.47 26.95 1.22
CA GLU A 572 -12.15 26.90 1.85
C GLU A 572 -11.99 25.61 2.67
N SER A 573 -10.82 24.98 2.52
CA SER A 573 -10.41 23.92 3.44
C SER A 573 -10.03 24.56 4.78
N PHE A 574 -10.58 24.05 5.88
CA PHE A 574 -10.30 24.55 7.21
C PHE A 574 -8.98 23.95 7.71
N ALA A 575 -8.08 24.79 8.22
CA ALA A 575 -6.77 24.35 8.69
C ALA A 575 -6.92 23.29 9.80
N GLY A 576 -6.26 22.13 9.62
CA GLY A 576 -6.30 21.02 10.57
C GLY A 576 -7.54 20.13 10.48
N HIS A 577 -8.37 20.27 9.44
CA HIS A 577 -9.45 19.32 9.17
C HIS A 577 -8.91 18.04 8.52
N GLU A 578 -9.12 16.91 9.19
CA GLU A 578 -8.71 15.58 8.74
C GLU A 578 -9.94 14.71 8.42
N ILE A 579 -9.86 13.90 7.36
CA ILE A 579 -10.90 12.93 7.00
C ILE A 579 -10.26 11.53 6.96
N VAL A 580 -10.81 10.61 7.74
CA VAL A 580 -10.31 9.25 7.94
C VAL A 580 -11.41 8.26 7.61
N MET A 581 -11.15 7.36 6.67
CA MET A 581 -12.04 6.24 6.36
C MET A 581 -11.76 5.08 7.30
N LEU A 582 -12.73 4.70 8.13
CA LEU A 582 -12.62 3.58 9.06
C LEU A 582 -12.92 2.25 8.37
N ALA A 583 -13.94 2.22 7.52
CA ALA A 583 -14.34 1.03 6.77
C ALA A 583 -14.90 1.41 5.39
N THR A 584 -14.59 0.57 4.40
CA THR A 584 -15.13 0.64 3.03
C THR A 584 -15.54 -0.74 2.53
N PRO A 585 -16.37 -0.84 1.47
CA PRO A 585 -16.68 -2.11 0.81
C PRO A 585 -15.40 -2.86 0.38
N LYS A 586 -14.38 -2.13 -0.12
CA LYS A 586 -13.10 -2.75 -0.50
C LYS A 586 -12.36 -3.38 0.68
N MET A 587 -12.35 -2.74 1.85
CA MET A 587 -11.74 -3.29 3.07
C MET A 587 -12.46 -4.57 3.52
N ALA A 588 -13.79 -4.62 3.42
CA ALA A 588 -14.58 -5.81 3.72
C ALA A 588 -14.27 -6.97 2.75
N LEU A 589 -14.17 -6.68 1.45
CA LEU A 589 -13.79 -7.67 0.43
C LEU A 589 -12.37 -8.18 0.62
N ASP A 590 -11.42 -7.32 1.01
CA ASP A 590 -10.05 -7.73 1.31
C ASP A 590 -9.97 -8.64 2.53
N ALA A 591 -10.78 -8.39 3.56
CA ALA A 591 -10.90 -9.26 4.73
C ALA A 591 -11.47 -10.63 4.37
N ALA A 592 -12.53 -10.67 3.56
CA ALA A 592 -13.08 -11.93 3.01
C ALA A 592 -12.04 -12.67 2.15
N ALA A 593 -11.32 -11.96 1.28
CA ALA A 593 -10.26 -12.53 0.45
C ALA A 593 -9.12 -13.12 1.31
N ALA A 594 -8.72 -12.43 2.37
CA ALA A 594 -7.73 -12.95 3.32
C ALA A 594 -8.23 -14.21 4.05
N ALA A 595 -9.50 -14.23 4.47
CA ALA A 595 -10.12 -15.41 5.06
C ALA A 595 -10.18 -16.60 4.08
N ALA A 596 -10.49 -16.34 2.81
CA ALA A 596 -10.48 -17.35 1.75
C ALA A 596 -9.08 -17.94 1.53
N ARG A 597 -8.05 -17.09 1.44
CA ARG A 597 -6.64 -17.52 1.31
C ARG A 597 -6.21 -18.42 2.47
N ARG A 598 -6.57 -18.09 3.71
CA ARG A 598 -6.30 -18.94 4.89
C ARG A 598 -6.96 -20.32 4.82
N LYS A 599 -8.05 -20.45 4.04
CA LYS A 599 -8.73 -21.73 3.78
C LYS A 599 -8.23 -22.46 2.52
N GLY A 600 -7.28 -21.88 1.79
CA GLY A 600 -6.77 -22.42 0.53
C GLY A 600 -7.75 -22.27 -0.64
N ILE A 601 -8.63 -21.25 -0.58
CA ILE A 601 -9.56 -20.89 -1.65
C ILE A 601 -9.01 -19.63 -2.32
N ALA A 602 -8.85 -19.65 -3.64
CA ALA A 602 -8.33 -18.51 -4.38
C ALA A 602 -9.41 -17.42 -4.50
N PRO A 603 -9.25 -16.23 -3.89
CA PRO A 603 -10.22 -15.17 -4.06
C PRO A 603 -9.98 -14.41 -5.36
N LEU A 604 -11.07 -14.03 -6.03
CA LEU A 604 -11.06 -13.04 -7.10
C LEU A 604 -12.08 -11.95 -6.75
N ILE A 605 -11.59 -10.73 -6.51
CA ILE A 605 -12.44 -9.57 -6.29
C ILE A 605 -12.82 -8.99 -7.66
N LEU A 606 -14.11 -9.01 -7.98
CA LEU A 606 -14.67 -8.54 -9.25
C LEU A 606 -14.93 -7.04 -9.26
N GLY A 607 -15.07 -6.44 -8.09
CA GLY A 607 -15.29 -5.00 -7.90
C GLY A 607 -15.95 -4.71 -6.56
N ASP A 608 -15.74 -3.50 -6.04
CA ASP A 608 -16.29 -2.98 -4.77
C ASP A 608 -17.37 -1.92 -4.96
N ALA A 609 -17.62 -1.52 -6.21
CA ALA A 609 -18.57 -0.48 -6.61
C ALA A 609 -19.56 -0.98 -7.68
N ILE A 610 -20.05 -2.23 -7.57
CA ILE A 610 -21.00 -2.77 -8.53
C ILE A 610 -22.39 -2.17 -8.30
N GLU A 611 -22.92 -1.50 -9.32
CA GLU A 611 -24.25 -0.89 -9.32
C GLU A 611 -25.08 -1.43 -10.50
N GLY A 612 -26.41 -1.34 -10.37
CA GLY A 612 -27.37 -1.75 -11.40
C GLY A 612 -28.56 -2.53 -10.86
N GLU A 613 -29.47 -2.90 -11.75
CA GLU A 613 -30.63 -3.72 -11.41
C GLU A 613 -30.16 -5.12 -10.95
N ALA A 614 -30.58 -5.54 -9.76
CA ALA A 614 -30.10 -6.75 -9.09
C ALA A 614 -30.15 -8.00 -9.99
N ARG A 615 -31.25 -8.19 -10.73
CA ARG A 615 -31.41 -9.30 -11.67
C ARG A 615 -30.40 -9.28 -12.81
N ALA A 616 -30.04 -8.10 -13.33
CA ALA A 616 -29.13 -7.96 -14.46
C ALA A 616 -27.68 -8.24 -14.04
N VAL A 617 -27.29 -7.73 -12.86
CA VAL A 617 -25.98 -8.03 -12.27
C VAL A 617 -25.86 -9.54 -12.00
N ALA A 618 -26.93 -10.18 -11.50
CA ALA A 618 -26.95 -11.62 -11.27
C ALA A 618 -26.77 -12.42 -12.58
N THR A 619 -27.38 -12.02 -13.69
CA THR A 619 -27.16 -12.65 -15.01
C THR A 619 -25.69 -12.64 -15.41
N VAL A 620 -25.01 -11.50 -15.26
CA VAL A 620 -23.58 -11.37 -15.59
C VAL A 620 -22.72 -12.24 -14.68
N LEU A 621 -22.94 -12.17 -13.36
CA LEU A 621 -22.16 -12.94 -12.39
C LEU A 621 -22.41 -14.45 -12.48
N ALA A 622 -23.62 -14.88 -12.88
CA ALA A 622 -23.87 -16.28 -13.23
C ALA A 622 -23.00 -16.75 -14.41
N GLY A 623 -22.85 -15.92 -15.45
CA GLY A 623 -21.98 -16.24 -16.59
C GLY A 623 -20.50 -16.37 -16.18
N VAL A 624 -20.02 -15.47 -15.32
CA VAL A 624 -18.64 -15.55 -14.77
C VAL A 624 -18.47 -16.81 -13.92
N ALA A 625 -19.43 -17.13 -13.07
CA ALA A 625 -19.40 -18.34 -12.25
C ALA A 625 -19.43 -19.62 -13.10
N GLN A 626 -20.23 -19.65 -14.19
CA GLN A 626 -20.25 -20.75 -15.15
C GLN A 626 -18.91 -20.92 -15.85
N SER A 627 -18.29 -19.81 -16.29
CA SER A 627 -16.96 -19.83 -16.92
C SER A 627 -15.88 -20.33 -15.96
N ALA A 628 -15.86 -19.84 -14.72
CA ALA A 628 -14.93 -20.31 -13.70
C ALA A 628 -15.16 -21.80 -13.39
N ALA A 629 -16.43 -22.23 -13.37
CA ALA A 629 -16.79 -23.59 -13.06
C ALA A 629 -16.39 -24.60 -14.15
N ARG A 630 -16.52 -24.21 -15.43
CA ARG A 630 -16.32 -25.08 -16.61
C ARG A 630 -14.92 -24.99 -17.20
N HIS A 631 -14.34 -23.79 -17.21
CA HIS A 631 -13.11 -23.48 -17.94
C HIS A 631 -11.97 -23.03 -17.02
N GLY A 632 -12.26 -22.71 -15.75
CA GLY A 632 -11.26 -22.22 -14.81
C GLY A 632 -10.84 -20.77 -15.08
N GLU A 633 -11.69 -19.99 -15.75
CA GLU A 633 -11.47 -18.58 -16.08
C GLU A 633 -12.65 -17.72 -15.61
N PRO A 634 -12.43 -16.57 -14.99
CA PRO A 634 -11.14 -15.93 -14.70
C PRO A 634 -10.36 -16.53 -13.51
N ALA A 635 -10.94 -17.51 -12.80
CA ALA A 635 -10.30 -18.17 -11.65
C ALA A 635 -10.51 -19.69 -11.67
N ARG A 636 -9.46 -20.44 -11.35
CA ARG A 636 -9.49 -21.90 -11.26
C ARG A 636 -10.02 -22.35 -9.88
N LYS A 637 -10.76 -23.46 -9.86
CA LYS A 637 -11.27 -24.05 -8.61
C LYS A 637 -10.12 -24.46 -7.67
N PRO A 638 -10.34 -24.42 -6.32
CA PRO A 638 -11.44 -23.73 -5.69
C PRO A 638 -11.16 -22.24 -5.74
N CYS A 639 -12.19 -21.50 -6.09
CA CYS A 639 -12.13 -20.06 -6.04
C CYS A 639 -13.36 -19.52 -5.36
N VAL A 640 -13.25 -18.31 -4.83
CA VAL A 640 -14.40 -17.52 -4.41
C VAL A 640 -14.40 -16.24 -5.24
N LEU A 641 -15.52 -15.97 -5.87
CA LEU A 641 -15.77 -14.71 -6.55
C LEU A 641 -16.37 -13.75 -5.53
N LEU A 642 -15.71 -12.61 -5.32
CA LEU A 642 -16.11 -11.61 -4.33
C LEU A 642 -16.51 -10.34 -5.06
N SER A 643 -17.65 -9.78 -4.70
CA SER A 643 -18.15 -8.51 -5.23
C SER A 643 -18.82 -7.71 -4.14
N GLY A 644 -18.65 -6.39 -4.19
CA GLY A 644 -19.32 -5.42 -3.33
C GLY A 644 -19.95 -4.31 -4.18
N GLY A 645 -20.94 -3.64 -3.61
CA GLY A 645 -21.68 -2.59 -4.28
C GLY A 645 -23.12 -2.48 -3.77
N GLU A 646 -23.93 -1.71 -4.48
CA GLU A 646 -25.26 -1.27 -4.04
C GLU A 646 -26.26 -1.45 -5.20
N THR A 647 -26.73 -2.68 -5.42
CA THR A 647 -27.72 -2.96 -6.47
C THR A 647 -29.11 -2.44 -6.09
N THR A 648 -29.95 -2.19 -7.09
CA THR A 648 -31.32 -1.71 -6.91
C THR A 648 -32.36 -2.69 -7.47
N VAL A 649 -33.60 -2.53 -7.01
CA VAL A 649 -34.76 -3.27 -7.52
C VAL A 649 -35.82 -2.28 -7.98
N THR A 650 -36.19 -2.35 -9.26
CA THR A 650 -37.28 -1.55 -9.80
C THR A 650 -38.62 -2.22 -9.49
N VAL A 651 -39.29 -1.76 -8.42
CA VAL A 651 -40.62 -2.27 -8.03
C VAL A 651 -41.69 -1.71 -8.97
N LYS A 652 -42.22 -2.56 -9.84
CA LYS A 652 -43.35 -2.18 -10.71
C LYS A 652 -44.65 -2.11 -9.90
N PRO A 653 -45.51 -1.08 -10.11
CA PRO A 653 -46.85 -1.06 -9.53
C PRO A 653 -47.61 -2.30 -9.98
N ASN A 654 -48.39 -2.90 -9.07
CA ASN A 654 -49.14 -4.11 -9.37
C ASN A 654 -50.29 -3.77 -10.35
N THR A 655 -50.04 -3.82 -11.66
CA THR A 655 -51.00 -3.48 -12.72
C THR A 655 -51.48 -4.70 -13.52
N GLY A 656 -51.22 -5.93 -13.04
CA GLY A 656 -51.51 -7.18 -13.76
C GLY A 656 -52.47 -8.11 -13.03
N THR A 657 -53.32 -8.78 -13.81
CA THR A 657 -54.48 -9.65 -13.51
C THR A 657 -54.20 -10.94 -12.72
N ALA A 658 -53.04 -11.08 -12.07
CA ALA A 658 -52.62 -12.31 -11.37
C ALA A 658 -53.07 -12.38 -9.89
N THR A 659 -54.24 -11.83 -9.56
CA THR A 659 -54.80 -11.84 -8.19
C THR A 659 -56.13 -12.58 -8.08
N ALA A 660 -56.52 -13.38 -9.08
CA ALA A 660 -57.75 -14.17 -8.99
C ALA A 660 -57.68 -15.29 -7.92
N ASP A 661 -56.50 -15.80 -7.58
CA ASP A 661 -56.34 -16.94 -6.64
C ASP A 661 -55.65 -16.61 -5.31
N LEU A 662 -55.32 -15.35 -5.05
CA LEU A 662 -54.76 -14.94 -3.75
C LEU A 662 -55.76 -14.00 -3.08
N GLY A 663 -56.50 -14.59 -2.13
CA GLY A 663 -57.57 -13.93 -1.39
C GLY A 663 -57.19 -12.58 -0.79
N LYS A 664 -58.23 -11.76 -0.56
CA LYS A 664 -58.21 -10.38 -0.05
C LYS A 664 -57.25 -10.14 1.13
N SER A 665 -55.99 -9.91 0.81
CA SER A 665 -55.00 -9.12 1.55
C SER A 665 -53.83 -8.90 0.59
N ALA A 666 -53.97 -7.97 -0.36
CA ALA A 666 -52.90 -7.61 -1.27
C ALA A 666 -51.84 -6.81 -0.50
N SER A 667 -51.06 -7.50 0.35
CA SER A 667 -49.87 -6.95 0.98
C SER A 667 -48.88 -6.58 -0.12
N ARG A 668 -48.25 -5.41 0.03
CA ARG A 668 -47.13 -4.93 -0.80
C ARG A 668 -46.14 -6.09 -1.07
N PRO A 669 -45.59 -6.24 -2.29
CA PRO A 669 -44.60 -7.28 -2.56
C PRO A 669 -43.45 -7.20 -1.55
N ARG A 670 -43.09 -8.34 -0.96
CA ARG A 670 -41.98 -8.49 0.00
C ARG A 670 -40.72 -8.99 -0.71
N GLY A 671 -39.57 -8.58 -0.22
CA GLY A 671 -38.26 -8.94 -0.76
C GLY A 671 -37.26 -7.79 -0.76
N GLY A 672 -36.05 -8.11 -1.20
CA GLY A 672 -34.92 -7.19 -1.28
C GLY A 672 -34.00 -7.50 -2.44
N ARG A 673 -32.97 -6.66 -2.58
CA ARG A 673 -32.03 -6.71 -3.70
C ARG A 673 -31.14 -7.94 -3.68
N ASN A 674 -30.70 -8.39 -2.50
CA ASN A 674 -29.85 -9.56 -2.37
C ASN A 674 -30.67 -10.84 -2.60
N GLY A 675 -31.93 -10.86 -2.13
CA GLY A 675 -32.89 -11.90 -2.42
C GLY A 675 -33.20 -12.01 -3.92
N GLU A 676 -33.49 -10.90 -4.60
CA GLU A 676 -33.71 -10.89 -6.05
C GLU A 676 -32.45 -11.30 -6.82
N PHE A 677 -31.27 -10.82 -6.40
CA PHE A 677 -29.99 -11.21 -6.96
C PHE A 677 -29.78 -12.73 -6.88
N LEU A 678 -29.96 -13.34 -5.70
CA LEU A 678 -29.78 -14.79 -5.52
C LEU A 678 -30.82 -15.61 -6.29
N LEU A 679 -32.07 -15.13 -6.37
CA LEU A 679 -33.11 -15.78 -7.17
C LEU A 679 -32.74 -15.78 -8.66
N ALA A 680 -32.36 -14.63 -9.21
CA ALA A 680 -31.94 -14.51 -10.60
C ALA A 680 -30.66 -15.31 -10.89
N LEU A 681 -29.68 -15.28 -9.98
CA LEU A 681 -28.45 -16.08 -10.08
C LEU A 681 -28.78 -17.58 -10.14
N THR A 682 -29.69 -18.06 -9.28
CA THR A 682 -30.11 -19.45 -9.24
C THR A 682 -30.77 -19.90 -10.55
N LEU A 683 -31.68 -19.07 -11.09
CA LEU A 683 -32.33 -19.34 -12.38
C LEU A 683 -31.33 -19.43 -13.53
N HIS A 684 -30.32 -18.56 -13.55
CA HIS A 684 -29.29 -18.57 -14.60
C HIS A 684 -28.26 -19.68 -14.44
N LEU A 685 -27.91 -20.07 -13.20
CA LEU A 685 -27.02 -21.20 -12.95
C LEU A 685 -27.64 -22.55 -13.33
N GLY A 686 -28.98 -22.66 -13.35
CA GLY A 686 -29.68 -23.82 -13.92
C GLY A 686 -29.33 -25.16 -13.26
N GLY A 687 -29.01 -25.16 -11.96
CA GLY A 687 -28.63 -26.37 -11.22
C GLY A 687 -27.16 -26.78 -11.38
N LEU A 688 -26.28 -25.87 -11.81
CA LEU A 688 -24.83 -26.13 -11.92
C LEU A 688 -24.24 -26.64 -10.58
N GLU A 689 -23.73 -27.88 -10.60
CA GLU A 689 -23.10 -28.48 -9.42
C GLU A 689 -21.76 -27.82 -9.06
N GLY A 690 -21.45 -27.80 -7.77
CA GLY A 690 -20.18 -27.27 -7.24
C GLY A 690 -20.08 -25.74 -7.28
N VAL A 691 -21.21 -25.04 -7.30
CA VAL A 691 -21.30 -23.58 -7.15
C VAL A 691 -22.27 -23.27 -6.02
N SER A 692 -21.81 -22.49 -5.04
CA SER A 692 -22.58 -22.00 -3.91
C SER A 692 -22.46 -20.48 -3.84
N ALA A 693 -23.52 -19.79 -3.43
CA ALA A 693 -23.56 -18.34 -3.37
C ALA A 693 -24.21 -17.83 -2.07
N ILE A 694 -23.75 -16.65 -1.63
CA ILE A 694 -24.36 -15.84 -0.59
C ILE A 694 -24.37 -14.40 -1.08
N ALA A 695 -25.43 -13.65 -0.77
CA ALA A 695 -25.52 -12.21 -0.98
C ALA A 695 -26.20 -11.63 0.27
N CYS A 696 -25.58 -10.62 0.87
CA CYS A 696 -26.02 -10.09 2.16
C CYS A 696 -25.79 -8.60 2.24
N ASP A 697 -26.72 -7.91 2.88
CA ASP A 697 -26.51 -6.53 3.30
C ASP A 697 -25.69 -6.51 4.61
N THR A 698 -24.71 -5.61 4.68
CA THR A 698 -23.86 -5.47 5.87
C THR A 698 -24.60 -4.85 7.05
N ASP A 699 -25.73 -4.18 6.80
CA ASP A 699 -26.59 -3.63 7.85
C ASP A 699 -27.64 -4.61 8.40
N GLY A 700 -27.65 -5.83 7.85
CA GLY A 700 -28.51 -6.95 8.24
C GLY A 700 -29.94 -6.89 7.70
N ILE A 701 -30.29 -5.94 6.83
CA ILE A 701 -31.64 -5.78 6.29
C ILE A 701 -31.62 -5.81 4.75
N ASP A 702 -32.34 -6.75 4.15
CA ASP A 702 -32.51 -6.80 2.69
C ASP A 702 -33.95 -6.46 2.28
N GLY A 703 -34.22 -5.16 2.07
CA GLY A 703 -35.52 -4.68 1.60
C GLY A 703 -36.64 -4.76 2.64
N THR A 704 -37.85 -5.13 2.19
CA THR A 704 -39.02 -5.31 3.05
C THR A 704 -39.26 -6.79 3.27
N GLU A 705 -38.46 -7.40 4.12
CA GLU A 705 -38.81 -8.67 4.76
C GLU A 705 -39.74 -8.43 5.93
#